data_AF-A0AAN8XUV6-F1
#
_entry.id   AF-A0AAN8XUV6-F1
#
_cell.length_a   1.000
_cell.length_b   1.000
_cell.length_c   1.000
_cell.angle_alpha   90.00
_cell.angle_beta   90.00
_cell.angle_gamma   90.00
#
_symmetry.space_group_name_H-M   'P 1'
#
loop_
_entity.id
_entity.type
_entity.pdbx_description
1 polymer ?
#
loop_
_entity_poly.entity_id
_entity_poly.type
_entity_poly.pdbx_seq_one_letter_code
_entity_poly.pdbx_strand_id
1 'polypeptide(L)'
;MDDWLRRDRFVFVGWSGLLLFPCAYFAVGGWFTGTTFVTSWYTHGLASSYLEGCNFLTAAVSTPANSLAHSLLLLWGPEAQGDFTRWCQLGGLWTFVALHGAFGLIGFMLRQFELARSVQLRPYNAIAFSGPIAVFVSVFLIYPLGQSGWFFAPSFGVAAIFRFILFFQGFHNWTLNPFHMMGVAGVLGAALLCAIHGATVENTLFEDGDGANTFRAFNPTQAEETYSMVTANRFWSQIFGVAFSNKRWLHFFMLFVPVTGLWMSALGVVGLALNLRAYDFVSQEIRAAEDPEFETFYTKNILLNEALAGRDQETTGFAWWAGNARLINLSVLGFGGIYHALLGPETLEESFPFFGYVWKDRNKMTTILGIHLILLGIGAFLLVFKALYFGGVYDTWAPGGGDVRKITNLTLSPSIIFGYLLKSPFGGEGWIVSVDDLEDIIGGHVWLGSICILGGIWHILTKPFAWARRALVWSGEAYLSYSLGALAVFGFIACCFVWFNNTAYPSEFYGPTGPEASQAQAFTFLVRDQRLGANVGSAQGPTGLEPLRGPNGLDLSRLKKDIQPWQERRSAEYMTHAPLGSLNSVGGVATEINAVNYVSPRSWLATSHFVLGFFFFVGHLWHAGRARAAAAGFEKGIDRDFEPVLSMTPLN
;
A
#
# COMPACT_ATOMS: atom_id res chain seq x y z
N MET A 1 -32.54 44.46 4.37
CA MET A 1 -31.82 43.41 3.59
C MET A 1 -30.85 42.65 4.49
N ASP A 2 -29.94 43.34 5.19
CA ASP A 2 -29.02 42.71 6.17
C ASP A 2 -29.75 41.84 7.22
N ASP A 3 -30.81 42.38 7.84
CA ASP A 3 -31.65 41.62 8.80
C ASP A 3 -32.24 40.33 8.21
N TRP A 4 -32.61 40.36 6.93
CA TRP A 4 -33.13 39.19 6.25
C TRP A 4 -32.01 38.17 5.99
N LEU A 5 -30.82 38.61 5.58
CA LEU A 5 -29.69 37.71 5.34
C LEU A 5 -29.19 37.04 6.62
N ARG A 6 -29.20 37.75 7.75
CA ARG A 6 -28.65 37.29 9.03
C ARG A 6 -29.66 36.59 9.95
N ARG A 7 -30.92 36.43 9.54
CA ARG A 7 -31.94 35.77 10.36
C ARG A 7 -31.50 34.35 10.75
N ASP A 8 -31.59 34.03 12.03
CA ASP A 8 -31.37 32.69 12.54
C ASP A 8 -32.41 31.72 11.98
N ARG A 9 -31.92 30.69 11.30
CA ARG A 9 -32.72 29.72 10.53
C ARG A 9 -31.89 28.47 10.34
N PHE A 10 -32.55 27.38 9.95
CA PHE A 10 -31.92 26.08 9.72
C PHE A 10 -30.62 26.16 8.89
N VAL A 11 -30.63 26.89 7.77
CA VAL A 11 -29.41 27.24 7.03
C VAL A 11 -29.19 28.75 7.06
N PHE A 12 -28.31 29.24 7.94
CA PHE A 12 -27.88 30.64 7.95
C PHE A 12 -27.49 31.09 6.54
N VAL A 13 -27.89 32.28 6.09
CA VAL A 13 -27.55 32.76 4.73
C VAL A 13 -26.34 33.67 4.78
N GLY A 14 -26.48 34.85 5.40
CA GLY A 14 -25.43 35.87 5.47
C GLY A 14 -25.13 36.52 4.11
N TRP A 15 -24.34 37.58 4.13
CA TRP A 15 -23.82 38.20 2.91
C TRP A 15 -22.89 37.24 2.16
N SER A 16 -22.11 36.46 2.90
CA SER A 16 -21.26 35.40 2.37
C SER A 16 -22.05 34.35 1.58
N GLY A 17 -23.30 34.07 1.97
CA GLY A 17 -24.20 33.13 1.30
C GLY A 17 -24.51 33.50 -0.15
N LEU A 18 -24.53 34.80 -0.49
CA LEU A 18 -24.79 35.26 -1.85
C LEU A 18 -23.70 34.82 -2.84
N LEU A 19 -22.46 34.62 -2.36
CA LEU A 19 -21.37 34.04 -3.14
C LEU A 19 -21.32 32.52 -2.96
N LEU A 20 -21.37 32.04 -1.72
CA LEU A 20 -21.18 30.63 -1.39
C LEU A 20 -22.20 29.72 -2.07
N PHE A 21 -23.51 30.00 -1.90
CA PHE A 21 -24.54 29.07 -2.35
C PHE A 21 -24.54 28.83 -3.86
N PRO A 22 -24.58 29.87 -4.74
CA PRO A 22 -24.57 29.61 -6.17
C PRO A 22 -23.27 28.94 -6.61
N CYS A 23 -22.11 29.40 -6.11
CA CYS A 23 -20.82 28.85 -6.51
C CYS A 23 -20.63 27.39 -6.05
N ALA A 24 -20.93 27.06 -4.79
CA ALA A 24 -20.83 25.69 -4.30
C ALA A 24 -21.85 24.77 -4.99
N TYR A 25 -23.08 25.25 -5.21
CA TYR A 25 -24.10 24.48 -5.92
C TYR A 25 -23.68 24.18 -7.36
N PHE A 26 -23.14 25.16 -8.08
CA PHE A 26 -22.66 24.95 -9.44
C PHE A 26 -21.41 24.08 -9.52
N ALA A 27 -20.46 24.21 -8.59
CA ALA A 27 -19.29 23.34 -8.57
C ALA A 27 -19.66 21.86 -8.31
N VAL A 28 -20.47 21.61 -7.28
CA VAL A 28 -20.92 20.25 -6.93
C VAL A 28 -21.86 19.69 -7.99
N GLY A 29 -22.83 20.48 -8.45
CA GLY A 29 -23.77 20.10 -9.50
C GLY A 29 -23.08 19.84 -10.84
N GLY A 30 -22.09 20.65 -11.22
CA GLY A 30 -21.26 20.46 -12.40
C GLY A 30 -20.44 19.17 -12.33
N TRP A 31 -19.88 18.86 -11.15
CA TRP A 31 -19.18 17.59 -10.92
C TRP A 31 -20.09 16.37 -11.05
N PHE A 32 -21.27 16.39 -10.41
CA PHE A 32 -22.25 15.31 -10.55
C PHE A 32 -22.74 15.15 -11.99
N THR A 33 -23.01 16.26 -12.66
CA THR A 33 -23.46 16.25 -14.07
C THR A 33 -22.38 15.63 -14.96
N GLY A 34 -21.13 16.06 -14.80
CA GLY A 34 -20.02 15.56 -15.62
C GLY A 34 -19.72 14.09 -15.37
N THR A 35 -19.58 13.68 -14.11
CA THR A 35 -19.34 12.27 -13.74
C THR A 35 -20.50 11.34 -14.10
N THR A 36 -21.71 11.88 -14.27
CA THR A 36 -22.87 11.06 -14.65
C THR A 36 -23.05 10.93 -16.15
N PHE A 37 -22.85 12.01 -16.91
CA PHE A 37 -23.29 12.07 -18.30
C PHE A 37 -22.22 12.43 -19.33
N VAL A 38 -21.06 12.95 -18.92
CA VAL A 38 -20.13 13.62 -19.84
C VAL A 38 -18.86 12.82 -20.09
N THR A 39 -18.57 12.63 -21.38
CA THR A 39 -17.39 11.95 -21.88
C THR A 39 -16.15 12.84 -21.87
N SER A 40 -14.98 12.20 -21.73
CA SER A 40 -13.66 12.78 -21.94
C SER A 40 -12.99 12.23 -23.20
N TRP A 41 -13.76 11.64 -24.12
CA TRP A 41 -13.26 11.06 -25.36
C TRP A 41 -12.53 12.09 -26.23
N TYR A 42 -13.08 13.29 -26.36
CA TYR A 42 -12.54 14.34 -27.23
C TYR A 42 -11.35 15.11 -26.64
N THR A 43 -11.14 15.00 -25.32
CA THR A 43 -10.04 15.68 -24.62
C THR A 43 -8.91 14.74 -24.23
N HIS A 44 -9.23 13.48 -23.89
CA HIS A 44 -8.28 12.49 -23.39
C HIS A 44 -8.39 11.10 -24.02
N GLY A 45 -9.38 10.82 -24.89
CA GLY A 45 -9.63 9.47 -25.38
C GLY A 45 -10.15 8.50 -24.30
N LEU A 46 -10.83 9.02 -23.27
CA LEU A 46 -11.28 8.26 -22.10
C LEU A 46 -12.79 8.25 -21.97
N ALA A 47 -13.34 7.10 -21.57
CA ALA A 47 -14.65 7.05 -20.91
C ALA A 47 -14.50 7.60 -19.48
N SER A 48 -15.43 8.47 -19.06
CA SER A 48 -15.31 9.19 -17.79
C SER A 48 -16.63 9.37 -17.04
N SER A 49 -17.72 8.77 -17.52
CA SER A 49 -19.04 8.94 -16.91
C SER A 49 -19.76 7.63 -16.62
N TYR A 50 -20.72 7.66 -15.67
CA TYR A 50 -21.62 6.54 -15.41
C TYR A 50 -22.36 6.10 -16.68
N LEU A 51 -22.74 7.04 -17.54
CA LEU A 51 -23.38 6.78 -18.83
C LEU A 51 -22.50 5.92 -19.76
N GLU A 52 -21.19 6.08 -19.69
CA GLU A 52 -20.22 5.31 -20.48
C GLU A 52 -19.78 4.00 -19.78
N GLY A 53 -20.32 3.71 -18.59
CA GLY A 53 -20.00 2.51 -17.82
C GLY A 53 -18.88 2.68 -16.79
N CYS A 54 -18.43 3.90 -16.51
CA CYS A 54 -17.53 4.15 -15.37
C CYS A 54 -18.27 3.92 -14.04
N ASN A 55 -17.51 3.60 -12.98
CA ASN A 55 -18.00 3.59 -11.59
C ASN A 55 -17.51 4.83 -10.83
N PHE A 56 -17.89 4.96 -9.55
CA PHE A 56 -17.56 6.13 -8.71
C PHE A 56 -16.08 6.48 -8.69
N LEU A 57 -15.21 5.47 -8.80
CA LEU A 57 -13.77 5.67 -8.70
C LEU A 57 -13.17 6.08 -10.04
N THR A 58 -13.73 5.61 -11.15
CA THR A 58 -13.22 5.89 -12.50
C THR A 58 -13.90 7.09 -13.16
N ALA A 59 -15.10 7.46 -12.71
CA ALA A 59 -15.80 8.62 -13.25
C ALA A 59 -15.06 9.91 -12.88
N ALA A 60 -14.98 10.84 -13.82
CA ALA A 60 -14.27 12.10 -13.65
C ALA A 60 -14.86 13.21 -14.52
N VAL A 61 -14.75 14.45 -14.05
CA VAL A 61 -14.77 15.61 -14.94
C VAL A 61 -13.33 15.88 -15.35
N SER A 62 -12.95 15.46 -16.56
CA SER A 62 -11.57 15.59 -17.03
C SER A 62 -11.25 16.98 -17.55
N THR A 63 -9.96 17.29 -17.57
CA THR A 63 -9.43 18.57 -18.01
C THR A 63 -9.70 18.82 -19.50
N PRO A 64 -9.70 20.09 -19.95
CA PRO A 64 -9.74 20.42 -21.37
C PRO A 64 -8.50 19.89 -22.10
N ALA A 65 -8.62 19.68 -23.41
CA ALA A 65 -7.49 19.28 -24.26
C ALA A 65 -6.33 20.29 -24.17
N ASN A 66 -5.08 19.83 -24.28
CA ASN A 66 -3.90 20.71 -24.19
C ASN A 66 -3.89 21.81 -25.27
N SER A 67 -4.56 21.59 -26.41
CA SER A 67 -4.73 22.60 -27.47
C SER A 67 -5.54 23.83 -27.04
N LEU A 68 -6.29 23.74 -25.94
CA LEU A 68 -7.07 24.85 -25.37
C LEU A 68 -6.25 25.68 -24.35
N ALA A 69 -5.00 25.28 -24.08
CA ALA A 69 -4.09 25.95 -23.15
C ALA A 69 -4.79 26.35 -21.84
N HIS A 70 -4.80 27.65 -21.51
CA HIS A 70 -5.43 28.21 -20.30
C HIS A 70 -6.74 28.95 -20.59
N SER A 71 -7.43 28.65 -21.69
CA SER A 71 -8.72 29.26 -21.97
C SER A 71 -9.65 29.10 -20.77
N LEU A 72 -10.33 30.18 -20.37
CA LEU A 72 -11.39 30.12 -19.35
C LEU A 72 -12.53 29.19 -19.80
N LEU A 73 -12.60 28.92 -21.10
CA LEU A 73 -13.55 28.02 -21.74
C LEU A 73 -14.96 28.35 -21.28
N LEU A 74 -15.33 29.63 -21.43
CA LEU A 74 -16.66 30.11 -21.06
C LEU A 74 -17.69 29.53 -22.05
N LEU A 75 -18.91 29.24 -21.59
CA LEU A 75 -19.97 28.71 -22.45
C LEU A 75 -20.24 29.64 -23.66
N TRP A 76 -20.24 30.95 -23.43
CA TRP A 76 -20.36 31.99 -24.47
C TRP A 76 -19.02 32.39 -25.09
N GLY A 77 -17.93 31.69 -24.75
CA GLY A 77 -16.59 31.96 -25.27
C GLY A 77 -16.43 31.56 -26.73
N PRO A 78 -15.32 31.97 -27.37
CA PRO A 78 -15.07 31.72 -28.80
C PRO A 78 -14.95 30.23 -29.14
N GLU A 79 -14.60 29.38 -28.18
CA GLU A 79 -14.42 27.94 -28.37
C GLU A 79 -15.75 27.19 -28.40
N ALA A 80 -16.74 27.59 -27.60
CA ALA A 80 -18.03 26.91 -27.51
C ALA A 80 -19.17 27.66 -28.24
N GLN A 81 -19.06 28.98 -28.39
CA GLN A 81 -20.00 29.84 -29.12
C GLN A 81 -21.46 29.69 -28.67
N GLY A 82 -21.68 29.41 -27.38
CA GLY A 82 -23.01 29.20 -26.80
C GLY A 82 -23.54 27.77 -26.94
N ASP A 83 -22.86 26.87 -27.64
CA ASP A 83 -23.25 25.46 -27.74
C ASP A 83 -22.82 24.69 -26.49
N PHE A 84 -23.80 24.34 -25.66
CA PHE A 84 -23.58 23.60 -24.41
C PHE A 84 -23.03 22.19 -24.63
N THR A 85 -23.49 21.48 -25.67
CA THR A 85 -23.03 20.11 -25.94
C THR A 85 -21.57 20.14 -26.34
N ARG A 86 -21.21 21.05 -27.25
CA ARG A 86 -19.81 21.25 -27.66
C ARG A 86 -18.95 21.68 -26.48
N TRP A 87 -19.45 22.58 -25.64
CA TRP A 87 -18.75 23.02 -24.43
C TRP A 87 -18.43 21.85 -23.49
N CYS A 88 -19.38 20.93 -23.26
CA CYS A 88 -19.13 19.71 -22.50
C CYS A 88 -18.06 18.82 -23.16
N GLN A 89 -18.13 18.61 -24.48
CA GLN A 89 -17.15 17.81 -25.23
C GLN A 89 -15.73 18.40 -25.17
N LEU A 90 -15.60 19.72 -25.10
CA LEU A 90 -14.31 20.42 -25.03
C LEU A 90 -13.70 20.45 -23.60
N GLY A 91 -14.39 19.88 -22.60
CA GLY A 91 -13.95 19.90 -21.20
C GLY A 91 -14.35 21.17 -20.43
N GLY A 92 -15.34 21.92 -20.92
CA GLY A 92 -15.85 23.14 -20.29
C GLY A 92 -16.31 22.97 -18.84
N LEU A 93 -16.86 21.80 -18.51
CA LEU A 93 -17.26 21.49 -17.13
C LEU A 93 -16.09 21.52 -16.15
N TRP A 94 -14.85 21.26 -16.59
CA TRP A 94 -13.70 21.31 -15.69
C TRP A 94 -13.41 22.74 -15.23
N THR A 95 -13.32 23.72 -16.15
CA THR A 95 -13.09 25.12 -15.77
C THR A 95 -14.29 25.67 -15.00
N PHE A 96 -15.51 25.25 -15.33
CA PHE A 96 -16.71 25.60 -14.58
C PHE A 96 -16.65 25.14 -13.12
N VAL A 97 -16.31 23.87 -12.88
CA VAL A 97 -16.18 23.30 -11.53
C VAL A 97 -15.01 23.94 -10.78
N ALA A 98 -13.86 24.12 -11.44
CA ALA A 98 -12.68 24.73 -10.82
C ALA A 98 -12.92 26.18 -10.37
N LEU A 99 -13.50 27.01 -11.26
CA LEU A 99 -13.72 28.43 -10.98
C LEU A 99 -14.86 28.65 -9.97
N HIS A 100 -16.01 27.98 -10.13
CA HIS A 100 -17.09 28.06 -9.14
C HIS A 100 -16.65 27.43 -7.81
N GLY A 101 -15.83 26.39 -7.83
CA GLY A 101 -15.22 25.81 -6.63
C GLY A 101 -14.34 26.82 -5.90
N ALA A 102 -13.46 27.53 -6.61
CA ALA A 102 -12.61 28.57 -6.04
C ALA A 102 -13.43 29.68 -5.36
N PHE A 103 -14.43 30.23 -6.06
CA PHE A 103 -15.31 31.25 -5.49
C PHE A 103 -16.19 30.72 -4.34
N GLY A 104 -16.59 29.45 -4.41
CA GLY A 104 -17.30 28.76 -3.33
C GLY A 104 -16.45 28.65 -2.06
N LEU A 105 -15.17 28.29 -2.18
CA LEU A 105 -14.23 28.25 -1.05
C LEU A 105 -14.02 29.65 -0.43
N ILE A 106 -13.92 30.70 -1.26
CA ILE A 106 -13.87 32.10 -0.78
C ILE A 106 -15.15 32.42 -0.01
N GLY A 107 -16.32 32.12 -0.58
CA GLY A 107 -17.61 32.31 0.07
C GLY A 107 -17.71 31.57 1.41
N PHE A 108 -17.17 30.36 1.50
CA PHE A 108 -17.15 29.57 2.75
C PHE A 108 -16.25 30.19 3.82
N MET A 109 -15.06 30.66 3.46
CA MET A 109 -14.19 31.37 4.40
C MET A 109 -14.80 32.67 4.90
N LEU A 110 -15.42 33.46 3.99
CA LEU A 110 -16.16 34.67 4.35
C LEU A 110 -17.31 34.35 5.30
N ARG A 111 -18.01 33.23 5.10
CA ARG A 111 -19.07 32.75 6.00
C ARG A 111 -18.53 32.42 7.38
N GLN A 112 -17.38 31.77 7.49
CA GLN A 112 -16.76 31.49 8.80
C GLN A 112 -16.42 32.78 9.55
N PHE A 113 -15.94 33.83 8.85
CA PHE A 113 -15.74 35.15 9.46
C PHE A 113 -17.05 35.82 9.89
N GLU A 114 -18.07 35.77 9.02
CA GLU A 114 -19.38 36.38 9.28
C GLU A 114 -20.08 35.73 10.48
N LEU A 115 -20.06 34.40 10.57
CA LEU A 115 -20.60 33.66 11.71
C LEU A 115 -19.79 33.94 12.98
N ALA A 116 -18.46 33.85 12.93
CA ALA A 116 -17.61 34.14 14.09
C ALA A 116 -17.88 35.54 14.66
N ARG A 117 -18.05 36.55 13.79
CA ARG A 117 -18.43 37.90 14.20
C ARG A 117 -19.84 37.95 14.80
N SER A 118 -20.79 37.23 14.22
CA SER A 118 -22.19 37.24 14.68
C SER A 118 -22.38 36.57 16.05
N VAL A 119 -21.59 35.52 16.34
CA VAL A 119 -21.58 34.83 17.65
C VAL A 119 -20.47 35.30 18.59
N GLN A 120 -19.77 36.38 18.25
CA GLN A 120 -18.69 36.99 19.05
C GLN A 120 -17.53 36.03 19.41
N LEU A 121 -17.20 35.09 18.52
CA LEU A 121 -16.05 34.20 18.63
C LEU A 121 -14.85 34.72 17.83
N ARG A 122 -13.64 34.31 18.22
CA ARG A 122 -12.40 34.59 17.48
C ARG A 122 -12.38 33.76 16.18
N PRO A 123 -11.97 34.30 15.02
CA PRO A 123 -12.16 33.65 13.72
C PRO A 123 -11.09 32.58 13.38
N TYR A 124 -10.65 31.77 14.35
CA TYR A 124 -9.59 30.77 14.12
C TYR A 124 -10.00 29.66 13.13
N ASN A 125 -11.28 29.34 13.04
CA ASN A 125 -11.78 28.39 12.05
C ASN A 125 -11.59 28.91 10.61
N ALA A 126 -11.84 30.20 10.39
CA ALA A 126 -11.60 30.83 9.09
C ALA A 126 -10.10 30.86 8.75
N ILE A 127 -9.25 31.16 9.75
CA ILE A 127 -7.79 31.13 9.59
C ILE A 127 -7.32 29.71 9.24
N ALA A 128 -7.82 28.68 9.91
CA ALA A 128 -7.48 27.30 9.59
C ALA A 128 -7.90 26.90 8.16
N PHE A 129 -9.04 27.40 7.69
CA PHE A 129 -9.54 27.15 6.33
C PHE A 129 -8.68 27.80 5.22
N SER A 130 -7.71 28.65 5.58
CA SER A 130 -6.71 29.14 4.63
C SER A 130 -5.84 28.02 4.03
N GLY A 131 -5.55 26.95 4.79
CA GLY A 131 -4.79 25.80 4.30
C GLY A 131 -5.46 25.10 3.11
N PRO A 132 -6.73 24.67 3.23
CA PRO A 132 -7.51 24.14 2.11
C PRO A 132 -7.57 25.07 0.89
N ILE A 133 -7.76 26.38 1.08
CA ILE A 133 -7.75 27.36 -0.02
C ILE A 133 -6.38 27.39 -0.70
N ALA A 134 -5.28 27.43 0.06
CA ALA A 134 -3.94 27.45 -0.48
C ALA A 134 -3.65 26.19 -1.32
N VAL A 135 -4.08 25.01 -0.87
CA VAL A 135 -3.95 23.76 -1.63
C VAL A 135 -4.81 23.78 -2.90
N PHE A 136 -6.08 24.17 -2.81
CA PHE A 136 -6.94 24.21 -3.99
C PHE A 136 -6.41 25.17 -5.06
N VAL A 137 -6.05 26.39 -4.65
CA VAL A 137 -5.52 27.41 -5.57
C VAL A 137 -4.18 26.99 -6.15
N SER A 138 -3.25 26.45 -5.34
CA SER A 138 -1.95 26.02 -5.84
C SER A 138 -2.05 24.86 -6.83
N VAL A 139 -2.86 23.84 -6.52
CA VAL A 139 -2.94 22.58 -7.30
C VAL A 139 -3.83 22.73 -8.54
N PHE A 140 -5.00 23.34 -8.42
CA PHE A 140 -5.98 23.40 -9.52
C PHE A 140 -5.86 24.66 -10.38
N LEU A 141 -5.20 25.71 -9.90
CA LEU A 141 -5.05 26.97 -10.63
C LEU A 141 -3.59 27.29 -10.93
N ILE A 142 -2.74 27.48 -9.91
CA ILE A 142 -1.37 27.96 -10.12
C ILE A 142 -0.51 26.94 -10.87
N TYR A 143 -0.56 25.66 -10.45
CA TYR A 143 0.19 24.59 -11.10
C TYR A 143 -0.07 24.51 -12.61
N PRO A 144 -1.32 24.31 -13.09
CA PRO A 144 -1.58 24.26 -14.52
C PRO A 144 -1.34 25.60 -15.23
N LEU A 145 -1.50 26.76 -14.57
CA LEU A 145 -1.15 28.07 -15.14
C LEU A 145 0.36 28.21 -15.43
N GLY A 146 1.21 27.56 -14.65
CA GLY A 146 2.64 27.49 -14.92
C GLY A 146 3.03 26.43 -15.96
N GLN A 147 2.20 25.41 -16.15
CA GLN A 147 2.34 24.39 -17.19
C GLN A 147 1.70 24.86 -18.52
N SER A 148 1.72 24.03 -19.57
CA SER A 148 1.26 24.45 -20.91
C SER A 148 -0.26 24.62 -21.05
N GLY A 149 -1.06 24.17 -20.09
CA GLY A 149 -2.51 24.30 -20.13
C GLY A 149 -3.22 23.60 -18.98
N TRP A 150 -4.55 23.79 -18.91
CA TRP A 150 -5.41 23.13 -17.93
C TRP A 150 -5.35 21.61 -18.01
N PHE A 151 -4.97 21.05 -19.17
CA PHE A 151 -4.81 19.60 -19.38
C PHE A 151 -3.99 18.92 -18.26
N PHE A 152 -2.96 19.60 -17.74
CA PHE A 152 -2.07 19.08 -16.71
C PHE A 152 -2.58 19.25 -15.29
N ALA A 153 -3.68 20.00 -15.10
CA ALA A 153 -4.33 20.08 -13.81
C ALA A 153 -4.90 18.70 -13.40
N PRO A 154 -5.20 18.48 -12.11
CA PRO A 154 -5.95 17.31 -11.72
C PRO A 154 -7.36 17.37 -12.31
N SER A 155 -7.77 16.27 -12.94
CA SER A 155 -9.17 16.04 -13.28
C SER A 155 -9.98 15.70 -12.02
N PHE A 156 -11.24 16.13 -11.94
CA PHE A 156 -12.08 15.91 -10.76
C PHE A 156 -12.68 14.50 -10.76
N GLY A 157 -11.90 13.50 -10.36
CA GLY A 157 -12.32 12.11 -10.20
C GLY A 157 -11.29 11.31 -9.42
N VAL A 158 -11.71 10.24 -8.72
CA VAL A 158 -10.85 9.56 -7.75
C VAL A 158 -9.59 8.96 -8.41
N ALA A 159 -9.77 8.13 -9.44
CA ALA A 159 -8.66 7.56 -10.21
C ALA A 159 -7.84 8.61 -10.96
N ALA A 160 -8.47 9.73 -11.32
CA ALA A 160 -7.80 10.82 -12.00
C ALA A 160 -6.86 11.61 -11.06
N ILE A 161 -7.22 11.74 -9.77
CA ILE A 161 -6.31 12.25 -8.73
C ILE A 161 -5.17 11.27 -8.47
N PHE A 162 -5.41 9.96 -8.47
CA PHE A 162 -4.31 8.99 -8.33
C PHE A 162 -3.33 9.05 -9.51
N ARG A 163 -3.84 9.21 -10.73
CA ARG A 163 -3.00 9.48 -11.91
C ARG A 163 -2.16 10.73 -11.68
N PHE A 164 -2.75 11.82 -11.17
CA PHE A 164 -2.04 13.06 -10.90
C PHE A 164 -0.90 12.88 -9.88
N ILE A 165 -1.10 12.09 -8.82
CA ILE A 165 -0.06 11.77 -7.84
C ILE A 165 1.10 11.02 -8.48
N LEU A 166 0.82 10.00 -9.31
CA LEU A 166 1.86 9.24 -10.01
C LEU A 166 2.59 10.09 -11.06
N PHE A 167 1.87 10.98 -11.74
CA PHE A 167 2.46 11.97 -12.65
C PHE A 167 3.43 12.88 -11.89
N PHE A 168 3.03 13.40 -10.72
CA PHE A 168 3.90 14.21 -9.86
C PHE A 168 5.13 13.44 -9.39
N GLN A 169 5.00 12.14 -9.12
CA GLN A 169 6.16 11.32 -8.79
C GLN A 169 7.09 11.17 -9.99
N GLY A 170 6.60 10.68 -11.13
CA GLY A 170 7.44 10.39 -12.31
C GLY A 170 8.07 11.64 -12.93
N PHE A 171 7.32 12.74 -13.03
CA PHE A 171 7.79 13.95 -13.74
C PHE A 171 8.38 15.02 -12.81
N HIS A 172 8.07 14.99 -11.52
CA HIS A 172 8.55 16.01 -10.57
C HIS A 172 9.36 15.44 -9.40
N ASN A 173 9.47 14.12 -9.29
CA ASN A 173 10.07 13.44 -8.14
C ASN A 173 9.52 13.99 -6.82
N TRP A 174 8.19 14.19 -6.76
CA TRP A 174 7.56 15.03 -5.74
C TRP A 174 7.80 14.56 -4.30
N THR A 175 8.02 13.27 -4.06
CA THR A 175 8.39 12.77 -2.73
C THR A 175 9.72 13.33 -2.22
N LEU A 176 10.64 13.72 -3.11
CA LEU A 176 11.93 14.30 -2.76
C LEU A 176 11.84 15.78 -2.37
N ASN A 177 10.70 16.44 -2.66
CA ASN A 177 10.55 17.85 -2.34
C ASN A 177 10.36 18.08 -0.83
N PRO A 178 11.20 18.90 -0.17
CA PRO A 178 11.10 19.13 1.27
C PRO A 178 9.79 19.82 1.68
N PHE A 179 9.20 20.63 0.81
CA PHE A 179 7.89 21.23 1.05
C PHE A 179 6.76 20.18 1.08
N HIS A 180 6.86 19.15 0.25
CA HIS A 180 5.96 18.01 0.31
C HIS A 180 6.15 17.21 1.60
N MET A 181 7.40 16.94 1.99
CA MET A 181 7.71 16.22 3.24
C MET A 181 7.16 16.95 4.47
N MET A 182 7.28 18.29 4.52
CA MET A 182 6.66 19.10 5.57
C MET A 182 5.14 19.01 5.55
N GLY A 183 4.53 18.94 4.36
CA GLY A 183 3.11 18.66 4.19
C GLY A 183 2.69 17.31 4.76
N VAL A 184 3.41 16.25 4.41
CA VAL A 184 3.20 14.89 4.94
C VAL A 184 3.31 14.88 6.47
N ALA A 185 4.36 15.50 7.02
CA ALA A 185 4.54 15.62 8.47
C ALA A 185 3.39 16.37 9.14
N GLY A 186 2.89 17.45 8.53
CA GLY A 186 1.74 18.19 9.06
C GLY A 186 0.43 17.40 9.03
N VAL A 187 0.15 16.66 7.96
CA VAL A 187 -1.09 15.86 7.84
C VAL A 187 -1.05 14.62 8.73
N LEU A 188 0.05 13.85 8.71
CA LEU A 188 0.22 12.69 9.59
C LEU A 188 0.31 13.12 11.06
N GLY A 189 0.98 14.24 11.34
CA GLY A 189 1.03 14.86 12.65
C GLY A 189 -0.36 15.29 13.14
N ALA A 190 -1.22 15.80 12.27
CA ALA A 190 -2.60 16.12 12.62
C ALA A 190 -3.44 14.87 12.94
N ALA A 191 -3.28 13.80 12.16
CA ALA A 191 -3.94 12.52 12.45
C ALA A 191 -3.48 11.95 13.80
N LEU A 192 -2.17 11.99 14.07
CA LEU A 192 -1.59 11.63 15.37
C LEU A 192 -2.17 12.47 16.50
N LEU A 193 -2.16 13.81 16.36
CA LEU A 193 -2.68 14.73 17.37
C LEU A 193 -4.18 14.55 17.63
N CYS A 194 -4.97 14.28 16.58
CA CYS A 194 -6.38 13.98 16.70
C CYS A 194 -6.62 12.71 17.52
N ALA A 195 -5.95 11.62 17.13
CA ALA A 195 -6.09 10.32 17.80
C ALA A 195 -5.59 10.37 19.26
N ILE A 196 -4.39 10.92 19.49
CA ILE A 196 -3.80 10.97 20.83
C ILE A 196 -4.57 11.90 21.75
N HIS A 197 -5.08 13.04 21.25
CA HIS A 197 -5.86 13.95 22.07
C HIS A 197 -7.20 13.34 22.46
N GLY A 198 -7.95 12.81 21.48
CA GLY A 198 -9.23 12.15 21.73
C GLY A 198 -9.09 11.00 22.71
N ALA A 199 -8.13 10.09 22.47
CA ALA A 199 -7.89 8.95 23.37
C ALA A 199 -7.47 9.40 24.78
N THR A 200 -6.64 10.43 24.90
CA THR A 200 -6.21 10.93 26.21
C THR A 200 -7.38 11.52 27.00
N VAL A 201 -8.24 12.31 26.35
CA VAL A 201 -9.42 12.89 27.01
C VAL A 201 -10.33 11.79 27.53
N GLU A 202 -10.71 10.83 26.67
CA GLU A 202 -11.62 9.74 27.03
C GLU A 202 -11.06 8.84 28.16
N ASN A 203 -9.73 8.67 28.24
CA ASN A 203 -9.09 7.85 29.28
C ASN A 203 -8.70 8.63 30.54
N THR A 204 -9.01 9.93 30.60
CA THR A 204 -8.78 10.77 31.79
C THR A 204 -10.03 11.50 32.25
N LEU A 205 -11.21 11.02 31.84
CA LEU A 205 -12.50 11.52 32.27
C LEU A 205 -12.63 11.45 33.80
N PHE A 206 -13.32 12.45 34.36
CA PHE A 206 -13.84 12.33 35.72
C PHE A 206 -15.07 11.41 35.71
N GLU A 207 -15.30 10.74 36.84
CA GLU A 207 -16.53 9.96 37.04
C GLU A 207 -17.68 10.91 37.41
N ASP A 208 -18.30 11.49 36.38
CA ASP A 208 -19.38 12.49 36.52
C ASP A 208 -20.79 11.87 36.45
N GLY A 209 -20.91 10.53 36.47
CA GLY A 209 -22.19 9.82 36.51
C GLY A 209 -22.06 8.30 36.70
N ASP A 210 -23.16 7.64 37.11
CA ASP A 210 -23.17 6.22 37.54
C ASP A 210 -23.21 5.20 36.39
N GLY A 211 -23.28 5.66 35.13
CA GLY A 211 -23.43 4.80 33.96
C GLY A 211 -22.10 4.25 33.47
N ALA A 212 -22.06 2.95 33.14
CA ALA A 212 -20.88 2.35 32.48
C ALA A 212 -20.58 2.98 31.09
N ASN A 213 -21.58 3.62 30.46
CA ASN A 213 -21.39 4.48 29.30
C ASN A 213 -21.30 5.94 29.76
N THR A 214 -20.13 6.54 29.61
CA THR A 214 -19.76 7.83 30.17
C THR A 214 -20.28 9.04 29.39
N PHE A 215 -20.78 8.88 28.15
CA PHE A 215 -21.21 10.03 27.32
C PHE A 215 -22.34 10.85 27.94
N ARG A 216 -23.23 10.22 28.72
CA ARG A 216 -24.38 10.90 29.35
C ARG A 216 -24.00 11.72 30.59
N ALA A 217 -22.78 11.55 31.08
CA ALA A 217 -22.27 12.29 32.24
C ALA A 217 -21.79 13.71 31.87
N PHE A 218 -21.78 14.07 30.59
CA PHE A 218 -21.38 15.40 30.11
C PHE A 218 -22.57 16.34 29.92
N ASN A 219 -22.45 17.58 30.42
CA ASN A 219 -23.38 18.67 30.16
C ASN A 219 -22.68 19.82 29.43
N PRO A 220 -23.19 20.28 28.26
CA PRO A 220 -22.61 21.41 27.53
C PRO A 220 -22.51 22.73 28.31
N THR A 221 -23.28 22.92 29.39
CA THR A 221 -23.26 24.13 30.22
C THR A 221 -22.48 23.98 31.53
N GLN A 222 -21.77 22.87 31.75
CA GLN A 222 -20.97 22.68 32.97
C GLN A 222 -19.76 23.63 32.99
N ALA A 223 -19.35 24.05 34.19
CA ALA A 223 -18.22 24.96 34.37
C ALA A 223 -16.89 24.20 34.45
N GLU A 224 -16.94 22.96 34.93
CA GLU A 224 -15.82 22.09 35.21
C GLU A 224 -15.28 21.41 33.94
N GLU A 225 -13.97 21.18 33.91
CA GLU A 225 -13.38 20.34 32.88
C GLU A 225 -13.82 18.89 33.06
N THR A 226 -14.30 18.25 31.99
CA THR A 226 -14.79 16.86 32.03
C THR A 226 -13.68 15.81 32.19
N TYR A 227 -12.41 16.21 32.07
CA TYR A 227 -11.25 15.33 32.15
C TYR A 227 -10.09 15.98 32.90
N SER A 228 -9.29 15.15 33.59
CA SER A 228 -8.15 15.58 34.39
C SER A 228 -6.91 15.87 33.54
N MET A 229 -6.61 17.16 33.35
CA MET A 229 -5.39 17.58 32.65
C MET A 229 -4.11 17.19 33.40
N VAL A 230 -4.16 17.16 34.73
CA VAL A 230 -3.01 16.83 35.58
C VAL A 230 -2.65 15.35 35.42
N THR A 231 -3.65 14.47 35.40
CA THR A 231 -3.45 13.02 35.16
C THR A 231 -2.92 12.78 33.76
N ALA A 232 -3.50 13.41 32.75
CA ALA A 232 -3.03 13.35 31.36
C ALA A 232 -1.58 13.83 31.23
N ASN A 233 -1.24 14.96 31.84
CA ASN A 233 0.11 15.52 31.82
C ASN A 233 1.12 14.58 32.48
N ARG A 234 0.80 14.03 33.65
CA ARG A 234 1.68 13.09 34.35
C ARG A 234 1.90 11.83 33.54
N PHE A 235 0.83 11.25 33.00
CA PHE A 235 0.90 10.06 32.16
C PHE A 235 1.86 10.27 30.98
N TRP A 236 1.67 11.32 30.18
CA TRP A 236 2.52 11.58 29.03
C TRP A 236 3.95 12.00 29.42
N SER A 237 4.14 12.70 30.53
CA SER A 237 5.50 13.03 30.99
C SER A 237 6.29 11.78 31.38
N GLN A 238 5.62 10.78 31.96
CA GLN A 238 6.24 9.51 32.33
C GLN A 238 6.49 8.60 31.12
N ILE A 239 5.55 8.56 30.16
CA ILE A 239 5.62 7.67 29.00
C ILE A 239 6.49 8.24 27.88
N PHE A 240 6.34 9.52 27.55
CA PHE A 240 6.96 10.16 26.38
C PHE A 240 8.02 11.21 26.76
N GLY A 241 8.27 11.41 28.06
CA GLY A 241 9.26 12.37 28.58
C GLY A 241 8.82 13.84 28.51
N VAL A 242 7.80 14.16 27.71
CA VAL A 242 7.22 15.50 27.57
C VAL A 242 5.69 15.41 27.49
N ALA A 243 5.00 16.43 28.00
CA ALA A 243 3.55 16.52 27.94
C ALA A 243 3.07 17.97 27.83
N PHE A 244 1.90 18.15 27.23
CA PHE A 244 1.21 19.43 27.29
C PHE A 244 0.79 19.72 28.74
N SER A 245 1.04 20.94 29.21
CA SER A 245 0.58 21.45 30.51
C SER A 245 -0.42 22.61 30.37
N ASN A 246 -0.59 23.14 29.15
CA ASN A 246 -1.48 24.25 28.85
C ASN A 246 -2.48 23.85 27.74
N LYS A 247 -3.78 23.81 28.09
CA LYS A 247 -4.85 23.42 27.16
C LYS A 247 -4.97 24.36 25.96
N ARG A 248 -4.78 25.67 26.14
CA ARG A 248 -4.86 26.65 25.03
C ARG A 248 -3.72 26.44 24.03
N TRP A 249 -2.51 26.17 24.52
CA TRP A 249 -1.37 25.84 23.67
C TRP A 249 -1.60 24.53 22.90
N LEU A 250 -2.10 23.49 23.57
CA LEU A 250 -2.45 22.21 22.94
C LEU A 250 -3.40 22.41 21.74
N HIS A 251 -4.52 23.11 21.95
CA HIS A 251 -5.51 23.30 20.89
C HIS A 251 -5.02 24.25 19.78
N PHE A 252 -4.20 25.25 20.10
CA PHE A 252 -3.52 26.03 19.08
C PHE A 252 -2.56 25.18 18.25
N PHE A 253 -1.82 24.26 18.88
CA PHE A 253 -0.91 23.35 18.20
C PHE A 253 -1.66 22.39 17.27
N MET A 254 -2.83 21.89 17.67
CA MET A 254 -3.73 21.09 16.83
C MET A 254 -4.22 21.84 15.59
N LEU A 255 -4.35 23.18 15.65
CA LEU A 255 -4.62 24.01 14.48
C LEU A 255 -3.35 24.20 13.65
N PHE A 256 -2.24 24.56 14.31
CA PHE A 256 -0.99 24.97 13.67
C PHE A 256 -0.38 23.88 12.79
N VAL A 257 -0.30 22.64 13.29
CA VAL A 257 0.38 21.51 12.62
C VAL A 257 -0.24 21.18 11.24
N PRO A 258 -1.54 20.85 11.11
CA PRO A 258 -2.14 20.58 9.81
C PRO A 258 -2.13 21.80 8.88
N VAL A 259 -2.43 22.99 9.40
CA VAL A 259 -2.53 24.21 8.58
C VAL A 259 -1.17 24.55 7.98
N THR A 260 -0.10 24.49 8.78
CA THR A 260 1.27 24.73 8.30
C THR A 260 1.67 23.67 7.28
N GLY A 261 1.36 22.39 7.51
CA GLY A 261 1.62 21.32 6.55
C GLY A 261 0.99 21.59 5.18
N LEU A 262 -0.31 21.93 5.15
CA LEU A 262 -1.01 22.25 3.91
C LEU A 262 -0.37 23.47 3.20
N TRP A 263 -0.04 24.52 3.94
CA TRP A 263 0.63 25.71 3.38
C TRP A 263 2.02 25.39 2.80
N MET A 264 2.82 24.56 3.47
CA MET A 264 4.12 24.14 2.97
C MET A 264 3.96 23.35 1.67
N SER A 265 3.04 22.38 1.62
CA SER A 265 2.78 21.61 0.41
C SER A 265 2.36 22.49 -0.77
N ALA A 266 1.50 23.49 -0.54
CA ALA A 266 1.07 24.44 -1.54
C ALA A 266 2.24 25.26 -2.11
N LEU A 267 3.19 25.70 -1.26
CA LEU A 267 4.39 26.40 -1.71
C LEU A 267 5.25 25.53 -2.64
N GLY A 268 5.44 24.25 -2.31
CA GLY A 268 6.19 23.35 -3.18
C GLY A 268 5.50 23.12 -4.54
N VAL A 269 4.17 23.03 -4.57
CA VAL A 269 3.38 22.92 -5.81
C VAL A 269 3.53 24.18 -6.68
N VAL A 270 3.60 25.37 -6.09
CA VAL A 270 3.89 26.61 -6.83
C VAL A 270 5.26 26.54 -7.51
N GLY A 271 6.27 25.98 -6.85
CA GLY A 271 7.57 25.71 -7.48
C GLY A 271 7.45 24.76 -8.67
N LEU A 272 6.68 23.67 -8.51
CA LEU A 272 6.44 22.71 -9.58
C LEU A 272 5.68 23.29 -10.78
N ALA A 273 4.86 24.33 -10.58
CA ALA A 273 4.21 25.07 -11.67
C ALA A 273 5.24 25.58 -12.69
N LEU A 274 6.43 25.98 -12.22
CA LEU A 274 7.52 26.48 -13.05
C LEU A 274 8.56 25.39 -13.39
N ASN A 275 8.24 24.12 -13.13
CA ASN A 275 9.19 23.01 -13.14
C ASN A 275 10.43 23.23 -12.25
N LEU A 276 10.33 24.10 -11.24
CA LEU A 276 11.37 24.32 -10.24
C LEU A 276 11.29 23.19 -9.20
N ARG A 277 11.92 22.07 -9.55
CA ARG A 277 11.85 20.80 -8.82
C ARG A 277 13.03 20.69 -7.88
N ALA A 278 12.83 19.99 -6.76
CA ALA A 278 13.92 19.27 -6.09
C ALA A 278 14.02 17.90 -6.74
N TYR A 279 14.35 17.87 -8.04
CA TYR A 279 14.34 16.64 -8.83
C TYR A 279 15.55 15.79 -8.51
N ASP A 280 16.70 16.46 -8.44
CA ASP A 280 18.01 15.84 -8.37
C ASP A 280 18.89 16.37 -7.24
N PHE A 281 19.78 15.51 -6.78
CA PHE A 281 20.95 15.92 -6.02
C PHE A 281 22.14 15.91 -6.97
N VAL A 282 22.57 17.09 -7.44
CA VAL A 282 23.65 17.22 -8.44
C VAL A 282 24.94 16.49 -8.02
N SER A 283 25.26 16.47 -6.73
CA SER A 283 26.41 15.72 -6.21
C SER A 283 26.27 14.19 -6.38
N GLN A 284 25.04 13.67 -6.30
CA GLN A 284 24.74 12.26 -6.55
C GLN A 284 24.80 11.95 -8.04
N GLU A 285 24.29 12.84 -8.91
CA GLU A 285 24.32 12.66 -10.37
C GLU A 285 25.75 12.68 -10.93
N ILE A 286 26.58 13.65 -10.51
CA ILE A 286 28.00 13.72 -10.90
C ILE A 286 28.70 12.42 -10.49
N ARG A 287 28.44 11.95 -9.26
CA ARG A 287 29.07 10.74 -8.77
C ARG A 287 28.57 9.50 -9.52
N ALA A 288 27.28 9.37 -9.77
CA ALA A 288 26.69 8.27 -10.54
C ALA A 288 27.17 8.24 -12.00
N ALA A 289 27.42 9.41 -12.59
CA ALA A 289 27.90 9.53 -13.96
C ALA A 289 29.39 9.17 -14.10
N GLU A 290 30.21 9.50 -13.09
CA GLU A 290 31.63 9.16 -13.05
C GLU A 290 31.89 7.71 -12.60
N ASP A 291 31.02 7.20 -11.74
CA ASP A 291 31.15 5.92 -11.05
C ASP A 291 29.89 5.08 -11.31
N PRO A 292 29.89 4.22 -12.35
CA PRO A 292 28.75 3.34 -12.64
C PRO A 292 28.38 2.36 -11.52
N GLU A 293 29.21 2.24 -10.47
CA GLU A 293 28.95 1.44 -9.27
C GLU A 293 28.26 2.25 -8.15
N PHE A 294 28.13 3.58 -8.32
CA PHE A 294 27.50 4.45 -7.33
C PHE A 294 25.96 4.45 -7.46
N GLU A 295 25.30 3.75 -6.54
CA GLU A 295 23.84 3.68 -6.47
C GLU A 295 23.29 4.08 -5.10
N THR A 296 22.17 4.81 -5.09
CA THR A 296 21.41 5.16 -3.89
C THR A 296 19.92 4.92 -4.09
N PHE A 297 19.12 4.84 -3.03
CA PHE A 297 17.65 4.86 -3.17
C PHE A 297 17.17 6.07 -3.97
N TYR A 298 17.91 7.18 -3.93
CA TYR A 298 17.69 8.31 -4.79
C TYR A 298 17.87 7.95 -6.28
N THR A 299 19.01 7.40 -6.71
CA THR A 299 19.22 7.00 -8.12
C THR A 299 18.26 5.89 -8.58
N LYS A 300 17.90 4.95 -7.69
CA LYS A 300 16.84 3.95 -7.95
C LYS A 300 15.46 4.55 -8.17
N ASN A 301 15.10 5.53 -7.35
CA ASN A 301 13.84 6.24 -7.53
C ASN A 301 13.85 7.04 -8.83
N ILE A 302 14.99 7.56 -9.27
CA ILE A 302 15.14 8.17 -10.61
C ILE A 302 14.89 7.12 -11.71
N LEU A 303 15.45 5.91 -11.61
CA LEU A 303 15.14 4.82 -12.56
C LEU A 303 13.65 4.44 -12.58
N LEU A 304 12.99 4.38 -11.42
CA LEU A 304 11.55 4.14 -11.33
C LEU A 304 10.77 5.31 -11.96
N ASN A 305 11.20 6.54 -11.73
CA ASN A 305 10.61 7.73 -12.33
C ASN A 305 10.77 7.72 -13.85
N GLU A 306 11.91 7.29 -14.38
CA GLU A 306 12.14 7.07 -15.81
C GLU A 306 11.24 5.97 -16.37
N ALA A 307 10.99 4.88 -15.64
CA ALA A 307 10.01 3.87 -16.04
C ALA A 307 8.56 4.37 -15.96
N LEU A 308 8.28 5.40 -15.15
CA LEU A 308 6.99 6.07 -15.07
C LEU A 308 6.85 7.19 -16.12
N ALA A 309 7.97 7.81 -16.54
CA ALA A 309 8.03 8.91 -17.50
C ALA A 309 8.26 8.44 -18.95
N GLY A 310 8.98 7.34 -19.15
CA GLY A 310 9.22 6.63 -20.42
C GLY A 310 8.06 5.74 -20.86
N ARG A 311 6.96 5.77 -20.11
CA ARG A 311 5.64 5.29 -20.53
C ARG A 311 4.77 6.51 -20.81
N ASP A 312 4.78 6.90 -22.07
CA ASP A 312 4.03 7.98 -22.67
C ASP A 312 2.51 7.79 -22.55
N GLN A 313 1.85 8.94 -22.74
CA GLN A 313 0.46 9.40 -22.55
C GLN A 313 -0.71 8.40 -22.72
N GLU A 314 -0.49 7.18 -23.21
CA GLU A 314 -1.52 6.17 -23.54
C GLU A 314 -1.26 4.76 -22.96
N THR A 315 -0.08 4.39 -22.43
CA THR A 315 0.27 2.96 -22.16
C THR A 315 0.48 2.53 -20.69
N THR A 316 0.26 3.40 -19.70
CA THR A 316 0.31 3.02 -18.25
C THR A 316 -0.83 2.10 -17.79
N GLY A 317 -1.71 1.68 -18.70
CA GLY A 317 -2.98 1.02 -18.44
C GLY A 317 -2.95 -0.16 -17.48
N PHE A 318 -1.99 -1.10 -17.55
CA PHE A 318 -2.09 -2.36 -16.78
C PHE A 318 -1.62 -2.28 -15.32
N ALA A 319 -0.48 -1.64 -15.03
CA ALA A 319 -0.05 -1.39 -13.64
C ALA A 319 -1.01 -0.39 -12.95
N TRP A 320 -1.53 0.57 -13.72
CA TRP A 320 -2.65 1.42 -13.32
C TRP A 320 -3.92 0.59 -13.04
N TRP A 321 -4.30 -0.35 -13.91
CA TRP A 321 -5.50 -1.18 -13.71
C TRP A 321 -5.36 -2.09 -12.51
N ALA A 322 -4.19 -2.71 -12.29
CA ALA A 322 -3.95 -3.60 -11.15
C ALA A 322 -3.91 -2.83 -9.81
N GLY A 323 -3.29 -1.64 -9.78
CA GLY A 323 -3.31 -0.76 -8.61
C GLY A 323 -4.70 -0.20 -8.31
N ASN A 324 -5.40 0.31 -9.33
CA ASN A 324 -6.76 0.83 -9.19
C ASN A 324 -7.77 -0.28 -8.89
N ALA A 325 -7.72 -1.45 -9.52
CA ALA A 325 -8.63 -2.56 -9.21
C ALA A 325 -8.49 -3.01 -7.75
N ARG A 326 -7.26 -3.02 -7.20
CA ARG A 326 -7.04 -3.30 -5.78
C ARG A 326 -7.61 -2.19 -4.88
N LEU A 327 -7.43 -0.93 -5.24
CA LEU A 327 -7.96 0.21 -4.48
C LEU A 327 -9.49 0.37 -4.58
N ILE A 328 -10.06 0.01 -5.74
CA ILE A 328 -11.49 -0.10 -6.01
C ILE A 328 -12.11 -1.20 -5.15
N ASN A 329 -11.49 -2.38 -5.17
CA ASN A 329 -11.92 -3.48 -4.30
C ASN A 329 -11.77 -3.10 -2.82
N LEU A 330 -10.71 -2.38 -2.42
CA LEU A 330 -10.55 -1.90 -1.04
C LEU A 330 -11.67 -0.95 -0.60
N SER A 331 -12.17 -0.10 -1.49
CA SER A 331 -13.27 0.81 -1.17
C SER A 331 -14.62 0.07 -1.03
N VAL A 332 -14.88 -0.93 -1.88
CA VAL A 332 -16.07 -1.79 -1.77
C VAL A 332 -15.99 -2.66 -0.50
N LEU A 333 -14.83 -3.25 -0.22
CA LEU A 333 -14.57 -4.01 1.00
C LEU A 333 -14.68 -3.12 2.24
N GLY A 334 -14.16 -1.89 2.18
CA GLY A 334 -14.23 -0.91 3.26
C GLY A 334 -15.67 -0.45 3.52
N PHE A 335 -16.44 -0.13 2.47
CA PHE A 335 -17.86 0.21 2.60
C PHE A 335 -18.65 -0.95 3.21
N GLY A 336 -18.49 -2.16 2.68
CA GLY A 336 -19.12 -3.36 3.24
C GLY A 336 -18.71 -3.59 4.69
N GLY A 337 -17.43 -3.45 5.02
CA GLY A 337 -16.90 -3.59 6.37
C GLY A 337 -17.48 -2.56 7.34
N ILE A 338 -17.51 -1.27 6.97
CA ILE A 338 -18.09 -0.19 7.78
C ILE A 338 -19.59 -0.40 7.96
N TYR A 339 -20.31 -0.72 6.89
CA TYR A 339 -21.74 -1.02 6.96
C TYR A 339 -22.00 -2.18 7.93
N HIS A 340 -21.34 -3.32 7.74
CA HIS A 340 -21.56 -4.51 8.59
C HIS A 340 -21.06 -4.32 10.02
N ALA A 341 -20.08 -3.45 10.28
CA ALA A 341 -19.58 -3.19 11.62
C ALA A 341 -20.42 -2.17 12.41
N LEU A 342 -21.05 -1.19 11.74
CA LEU A 342 -21.72 -0.07 12.42
C LEU A 342 -23.23 0.00 12.23
N LEU A 343 -23.75 -0.53 11.12
CA LEU A 343 -25.16 -0.33 10.71
C LEU A 343 -25.91 -1.64 10.45
N GLY A 344 -25.20 -2.68 10.03
CA GLY A 344 -25.77 -4.00 9.78
C GLY A 344 -26.23 -4.69 11.07
N PRO A 345 -26.98 -5.80 10.93
CA PRO A 345 -27.40 -6.59 12.09
C PRO A 345 -26.18 -7.18 12.81
N GLU A 346 -26.15 -7.09 14.15
CA GLU A 346 -25.05 -7.59 14.99
C GLU A 346 -24.91 -9.12 14.92
N THR A 347 -26.03 -9.81 14.71
CA THR A 347 -26.12 -11.28 14.56
C THR A 347 -26.87 -11.61 13.28
N LEU A 348 -26.52 -12.73 12.65
CA LEU A 348 -27.05 -13.12 11.32
C LEU A 348 -27.95 -14.35 11.38
N GLU A 349 -27.99 -15.04 12.51
CA GLU A 349 -28.63 -16.34 12.70
C GLU A 349 -30.14 -16.30 12.45
N GLU A 350 -30.81 -15.23 12.88
CA GLU A 350 -32.27 -15.08 12.74
C GLU A 350 -32.65 -14.45 11.39
N SER A 351 -31.96 -13.38 11.00
CA SER A 351 -32.30 -12.60 9.81
C SER A 351 -31.86 -13.28 8.52
N PHE A 352 -30.71 -13.97 8.53
CA PHE A 352 -30.11 -14.58 7.35
C PHE A 352 -29.48 -15.95 7.68
N PRO A 353 -30.28 -17.02 7.88
CA PRO A 353 -29.78 -18.33 8.33
C PRO A 353 -28.70 -18.95 7.43
N PHE A 354 -28.69 -18.60 6.13
CA PHE A 354 -27.63 -19.01 5.21
C PHE A 354 -26.26 -18.39 5.55
N PHE A 355 -26.23 -17.15 6.06
CA PHE A 355 -25.00 -16.46 6.46
C PHE A 355 -24.70 -16.60 7.96
N GLY A 356 -25.73 -16.77 8.80
CA GLY A 356 -25.57 -17.05 10.23
C GLY A 356 -24.87 -18.38 10.52
N TYR A 357 -24.05 -18.40 11.57
CA TYR A 357 -23.33 -19.60 11.99
C TYR A 357 -22.99 -19.54 13.49
N VAL A 358 -22.92 -20.71 14.12
CA VAL A 358 -22.37 -20.87 15.47
C VAL A 358 -21.09 -21.69 15.36
N TRP A 359 -20.03 -21.28 16.05
CA TRP A 359 -18.70 -21.93 15.97
C TRP A 359 -18.69 -23.43 16.28
N LYS A 360 -19.69 -23.92 17.02
CA LYS A 360 -19.88 -25.34 17.36
C LYS A 360 -20.59 -26.14 16.27
N ASP A 361 -21.25 -25.49 15.31
CA ASP A 361 -21.83 -26.17 14.14
C ASP A 361 -20.72 -26.56 13.16
N ARG A 362 -20.25 -27.79 13.35
CA ARG A 362 -19.16 -28.36 12.55
C ARG A 362 -19.49 -28.48 11.06
N ASN A 363 -20.76 -28.66 10.71
CA ASN A 363 -21.18 -28.80 9.32
C ASN A 363 -21.15 -27.46 8.60
N LYS A 364 -21.61 -26.40 9.28
CA LYS A 364 -21.49 -25.03 8.77
C LYS A 364 -20.03 -24.61 8.60
N MET A 365 -19.17 -24.96 9.55
CA MET A 365 -17.73 -24.67 9.45
C MET A 365 -17.07 -25.35 8.25
N THR A 366 -17.35 -26.64 7.99
CA THR A 366 -16.80 -27.32 6.80
C THR A 366 -17.39 -26.79 5.50
N THR A 367 -18.66 -26.38 5.49
CA THR A 367 -19.28 -25.75 4.33
C THR A 367 -18.59 -24.43 3.95
N ILE A 368 -18.37 -23.53 4.92
CA ILE A 368 -17.69 -22.25 4.70
C ILE A 368 -16.24 -22.47 4.23
N LEU A 369 -15.51 -23.39 4.89
CA LEU A 369 -14.18 -23.80 4.45
C LEU A 369 -14.19 -24.29 3.00
N GLY A 370 -15.17 -25.12 2.63
CA GLY A 370 -15.26 -25.68 1.29
C GLY A 370 -15.51 -24.64 0.21
N ILE A 371 -16.35 -23.63 0.49
CA ILE A 371 -16.56 -22.48 -0.41
C ILE A 371 -15.24 -21.72 -0.62
N HIS A 372 -14.50 -21.41 0.46
CA HIS A 372 -13.22 -20.71 0.35
C HIS A 372 -12.16 -21.51 -0.41
N LEU A 373 -12.11 -22.84 -0.23
CA LEU A 373 -11.20 -23.71 -0.99
C LEU A 373 -11.49 -23.67 -2.49
N ILE A 374 -12.77 -23.66 -2.90
CA ILE A 374 -13.13 -23.50 -4.33
C ILE A 374 -12.64 -22.14 -4.86
N LEU A 375 -12.86 -21.06 -4.11
CA LEU A 375 -12.41 -19.72 -4.51
C LEU A 375 -10.87 -19.64 -4.65
N LEU A 376 -10.13 -20.23 -3.72
CA LEU A 376 -8.67 -20.33 -3.81
C LEU A 376 -8.23 -21.15 -5.02
N GLY A 377 -8.92 -22.25 -5.31
CA GLY A 377 -8.65 -23.08 -6.49
C GLY A 377 -8.87 -22.31 -7.81
N ILE A 378 -9.93 -21.51 -7.90
CA ILE A 378 -10.15 -20.59 -9.04
C ILE A 378 -9.01 -19.58 -9.13
N GLY A 379 -8.57 -19.02 -7.99
CA GLY A 379 -7.42 -18.11 -7.93
C GLY A 379 -6.14 -18.71 -8.50
N ALA A 380 -5.83 -19.98 -8.20
CA ALA A 380 -4.69 -20.69 -8.77
C ALA A 380 -4.81 -20.83 -10.29
N PHE A 381 -6.00 -21.17 -10.81
CA PHE A 381 -6.23 -21.26 -12.26
C PHE A 381 -6.14 -19.90 -12.98
N LEU A 382 -6.42 -18.77 -12.32
CA LEU A 382 -6.22 -17.45 -12.93
C LEU A 382 -4.74 -17.22 -13.32
N LEU A 383 -3.79 -17.67 -12.49
CA LEU A 383 -2.37 -17.63 -12.84
C LEU A 383 -2.06 -18.52 -14.05
N VAL A 384 -2.62 -19.73 -14.07
CA VAL A 384 -2.47 -20.67 -15.20
C VAL A 384 -3.00 -20.02 -16.50
N PHE A 385 -4.19 -19.43 -16.45
CA PHE A 385 -4.75 -18.74 -17.62
C PHE A 385 -3.90 -17.55 -18.07
N LYS A 386 -3.33 -16.78 -17.14
CA LYS A 386 -2.39 -15.70 -17.45
C LYS A 386 -1.17 -16.20 -18.22
N ALA A 387 -0.58 -17.30 -17.75
CA ALA A 387 0.64 -17.87 -18.32
C ALA A 387 0.42 -18.55 -19.69
N LEU A 388 -0.72 -19.22 -19.89
CA LEU A 388 -1.04 -19.92 -21.14
C LEU A 388 -1.60 -18.99 -22.22
N TYR A 389 -2.57 -18.14 -21.87
CA TYR A 389 -3.41 -17.47 -22.86
C TYR A 389 -3.15 -15.95 -22.92
N PHE A 390 -2.99 -15.30 -21.78
CA PHE A 390 -2.95 -13.83 -21.70
C PHE A 390 -1.52 -13.26 -21.64
N GLY A 391 -0.78 -13.44 -22.73
CA GLY A 391 0.52 -12.79 -22.92
C GLY A 391 1.69 -13.39 -22.13
N GLY A 392 1.49 -14.47 -21.37
CA GLY A 392 2.60 -15.20 -20.72
C GLY A 392 3.08 -14.60 -19.40
N VAL A 393 4.22 -15.06 -18.91
CA VAL A 393 4.89 -14.54 -17.70
C VAL A 393 6.36 -14.32 -17.99
N TYR A 394 7.05 -13.52 -17.17
CA TYR A 394 8.48 -13.29 -17.32
C TYR A 394 9.28 -14.54 -16.96
N ASP A 395 10.18 -14.93 -17.84
CA ASP A 395 11.12 -16.05 -17.66
C ASP A 395 12.56 -15.53 -17.69
N THR A 396 13.27 -15.62 -16.57
CA THR A 396 14.71 -15.29 -16.52
C THR A 396 15.56 -16.31 -17.30
N TRP A 397 15.04 -17.53 -17.50
CA TRP A 397 15.74 -18.63 -18.18
C TRP A 397 15.47 -18.69 -19.69
N ALA A 398 14.79 -17.69 -20.25
CA ALA A 398 14.52 -17.64 -21.67
C ALA A 398 15.84 -17.66 -22.50
N PRO A 399 15.88 -18.40 -23.63
CA PRO A 399 17.08 -18.48 -24.45
C PRO A 399 17.52 -17.10 -24.97
N GLY A 400 18.72 -16.67 -24.60
CA GLY A 400 19.28 -15.37 -24.99
C GLY A 400 19.14 -14.25 -23.95
N GLY A 401 18.51 -14.52 -22.81
CA GLY A 401 18.29 -13.56 -21.72
C GLY A 401 16.81 -13.47 -21.33
N GLY A 402 16.52 -12.98 -20.12
CA GLY A 402 15.17 -13.03 -19.57
C GLY A 402 14.14 -12.22 -20.37
N ASP A 403 13.00 -12.85 -20.68
CA ASP A 403 11.94 -12.27 -21.52
C ASP A 403 10.55 -12.80 -21.12
N VAL A 404 9.49 -12.11 -21.54
CA VAL A 404 8.10 -12.56 -21.34
C VAL A 404 7.75 -13.61 -22.37
N ARG A 405 7.39 -14.82 -21.92
CA ARG A 405 6.94 -15.90 -22.80
C ARG A 405 5.65 -16.56 -22.33
N LYS A 406 4.89 -17.07 -23.29
CA LYS A 406 3.77 -17.99 -23.02
C LYS A 406 4.32 -19.35 -22.65
N ILE A 407 3.69 -19.99 -21.68
CA ILE A 407 3.98 -21.38 -21.34
C ILE A 407 3.07 -22.26 -22.18
N THR A 408 3.64 -23.24 -22.89
CA THR A 408 2.87 -24.10 -23.82
C THR A 408 2.90 -25.57 -23.43
N ASN A 409 3.98 -26.02 -22.78
CA ASN A 409 4.16 -27.41 -22.38
C ASN A 409 4.24 -27.51 -20.85
N LEU A 410 3.10 -27.67 -20.19
CA LEU A 410 3.05 -27.74 -18.72
C LEU A 410 3.56 -29.08 -18.19
N THR A 411 4.27 -29.06 -17.06
CA THR A 411 4.58 -30.27 -16.32
C THR A 411 3.37 -30.73 -15.53
N LEU A 412 2.69 -31.75 -16.04
CA LEU A 412 1.55 -32.37 -15.37
C LEU A 412 1.93 -33.71 -14.70
N SER A 413 3.19 -34.14 -14.81
CA SER A 413 3.64 -35.40 -14.21
C SER A 413 3.60 -35.32 -12.67
N PRO A 414 2.81 -36.16 -11.98
CA PRO A 414 2.71 -36.12 -10.53
C PRO A 414 4.03 -36.50 -9.85
N SER A 415 4.84 -37.36 -10.47
CA SER A 415 6.14 -37.75 -9.89
C SER A 415 7.10 -36.58 -9.77
N ILE A 416 7.02 -35.60 -10.67
CA ILE A 416 7.85 -34.39 -10.64
C ILE A 416 7.25 -33.40 -9.64
N ILE A 417 5.97 -33.04 -9.81
CA ILE A 417 5.29 -32.03 -8.98
C ILE A 417 5.27 -32.42 -7.50
N PHE A 418 4.87 -33.64 -7.15
CA PHE A 418 4.91 -34.11 -5.77
C PHE A 418 6.31 -34.52 -5.32
N GLY A 419 7.23 -34.75 -6.27
CA GLY A 419 8.65 -34.97 -5.99
C GLY A 419 9.27 -33.79 -5.24
N TYR A 420 8.98 -32.54 -5.65
CA TYR A 420 9.43 -31.34 -4.93
C TYR A 420 9.02 -31.32 -3.45
N LEU A 421 7.81 -31.80 -3.12
CA LEU A 421 7.32 -31.83 -1.73
C LEU A 421 8.10 -32.81 -0.84
N LEU A 422 8.78 -33.79 -1.44
CA LEU A 422 9.54 -34.82 -0.74
C LEU A 422 11.05 -34.56 -0.74
N LYS A 423 11.52 -33.52 -1.43
CA LYS A 423 12.93 -33.12 -1.41
C LYS A 423 13.35 -32.64 -0.02
N SER A 424 14.61 -32.91 0.31
CA SER A 424 15.23 -32.42 1.54
C SER A 424 15.27 -30.88 1.55
N PRO A 425 15.02 -30.22 2.69
CA PRO A 425 15.12 -28.75 2.79
C PRO A 425 16.57 -28.26 2.96
N PHE A 426 17.56 -29.15 3.02
CA PHE A 426 18.96 -28.80 3.20
C PHE A 426 19.65 -28.38 1.89
N GLY A 427 20.86 -27.83 2.01
CA GLY A 427 21.66 -27.33 0.88
C GLY A 427 21.88 -28.39 -0.20
N GLY A 428 21.75 -27.97 -1.46
CA GLY A 428 21.82 -28.86 -2.64
C GLY A 428 20.47 -29.44 -3.08
N GLU A 429 19.46 -29.46 -2.21
CA GLU A 429 18.14 -30.02 -2.50
C GLU A 429 17.04 -28.95 -2.47
N GLY A 430 16.93 -28.20 -1.36
CA GLY A 430 16.11 -26.98 -1.27
C GLY A 430 14.60 -27.15 -1.28
N TRP A 431 14.04 -28.34 -0.97
CA TRP A 431 12.60 -28.62 -0.94
C TRP A 431 11.86 -27.98 -2.16
N ILE A 432 10.72 -27.32 -1.97
CA ILE A 432 9.99 -26.61 -3.04
C ILE A 432 10.64 -25.30 -3.49
N VAL A 433 11.59 -24.75 -2.72
CA VAL A 433 12.32 -23.51 -3.08
C VAL A 433 13.23 -23.76 -4.29
N SER A 434 13.55 -25.02 -4.56
CA SER A 434 14.38 -25.44 -5.69
C SER A 434 13.69 -25.45 -7.06
N VAL A 435 12.41 -25.08 -7.15
CA VAL A 435 11.72 -25.01 -8.45
C VAL A 435 12.43 -24.02 -9.36
N ASP A 436 12.85 -24.48 -10.52
CA ASP A 436 13.81 -23.79 -11.38
C ASP A 436 13.26 -23.44 -12.77
N ASP A 437 12.11 -23.96 -13.18
CA ASP A 437 11.44 -23.56 -14.43
C ASP A 437 9.96 -23.17 -14.23
N LEU A 438 9.40 -22.52 -15.25
CA LEU A 438 8.03 -22.00 -15.21
C LEU A 438 6.99 -23.08 -15.54
N GLU A 439 7.37 -24.10 -16.29
CA GLU A 439 6.54 -25.25 -16.63
C GLU A 439 6.08 -26.00 -15.37
N ASP A 440 6.99 -26.17 -14.41
CA ASP A 440 6.76 -26.80 -13.12
C ASP A 440 5.99 -25.89 -12.17
N ILE A 441 6.28 -24.57 -12.15
CA ILE A 441 5.48 -23.60 -11.38
C ILE A 441 4.03 -23.63 -11.86
N ILE A 442 3.77 -23.44 -13.15
CA ILE A 442 2.40 -23.38 -13.68
C ILE A 442 1.72 -24.76 -13.59
N GLY A 443 2.45 -25.85 -13.85
CA GLY A 443 1.97 -27.21 -13.66
C GLY A 443 1.56 -27.52 -12.22
N GLY A 444 2.35 -27.08 -11.24
CA GLY A 444 2.01 -27.17 -9.81
C GLY A 444 0.73 -26.41 -9.45
N HIS A 445 0.50 -25.24 -10.04
CA HIS A 445 -0.73 -24.47 -9.83
C HIS A 445 -1.98 -25.13 -10.45
N VAL A 446 -1.83 -25.92 -11.54
CA VAL A 446 -2.92 -26.76 -12.07
C VAL A 446 -3.31 -27.84 -11.06
N TRP A 447 -2.33 -28.53 -10.48
CA TRP A 447 -2.56 -29.53 -9.43
C TRP A 447 -3.20 -28.91 -8.19
N LEU A 448 -2.65 -27.79 -7.69
CA LEU A 448 -3.17 -27.07 -6.54
C LEU A 448 -4.62 -26.61 -6.77
N GLY A 449 -4.89 -25.98 -7.92
CA GLY A 449 -6.23 -25.52 -8.28
C GLY A 449 -7.25 -26.67 -8.28
N SER A 450 -6.88 -27.81 -8.87
CA SER A 450 -7.71 -29.01 -8.92
C SER A 450 -7.97 -29.59 -7.52
N ILE A 451 -6.92 -29.73 -6.70
CA ILE A 451 -7.01 -30.25 -5.33
C ILE A 451 -7.89 -29.35 -4.46
N CYS A 452 -7.72 -28.03 -4.55
CA CYS A 452 -8.53 -27.07 -3.79
C CYS A 452 -10.01 -27.14 -4.17
N ILE A 453 -10.35 -27.21 -5.46
CA ILE A 453 -11.75 -27.33 -5.92
C ILE A 453 -12.37 -28.64 -5.44
N LEU A 454 -11.69 -29.78 -5.67
CA LEU A 454 -12.19 -31.08 -5.26
C LEU A 454 -12.32 -31.20 -3.73
N GLY A 455 -11.31 -30.71 -2.99
CA GLY A 455 -11.35 -30.65 -1.53
C GLY A 455 -12.46 -29.72 -1.01
N GLY A 456 -12.73 -28.62 -1.70
CA GLY A 456 -13.81 -27.72 -1.37
C GLY A 456 -15.19 -28.35 -1.55
N ILE A 457 -15.41 -29.03 -2.68
CA ILE A 457 -16.64 -29.82 -2.93
C ILE A 457 -16.79 -30.90 -1.86
N TRP A 458 -15.72 -31.64 -1.56
CA TRP A 458 -15.71 -32.64 -0.50
C TRP A 458 -16.15 -32.06 0.86
N HIS A 459 -15.60 -30.92 1.27
CA HIS A 459 -15.93 -30.30 2.55
C HIS A 459 -17.34 -29.71 2.63
N ILE A 460 -17.93 -29.31 1.50
CA ILE A 460 -19.34 -28.92 1.41
C ILE A 460 -20.25 -30.13 1.57
N LEU A 461 -19.90 -31.26 0.95
CA LEU A 461 -20.75 -32.46 0.92
C LEU A 461 -20.57 -33.38 2.13
N THR A 462 -19.55 -33.16 2.97
CA THR A 462 -19.21 -34.05 4.08
C THR A 462 -19.14 -33.32 5.42
N LYS A 463 -19.17 -34.10 6.50
CA LYS A 463 -19.06 -33.62 7.89
C LYS A 463 -17.88 -34.28 8.59
N PRO A 464 -17.28 -33.64 9.63
CA PRO A 464 -16.11 -34.19 10.30
C PRO A 464 -16.34 -35.60 10.86
N PHE A 465 -15.43 -36.52 10.52
CA PHE A 465 -15.46 -37.89 11.01
C PHE A 465 -15.26 -37.97 12.53
N ALA A 466 -15.61 -39.11 13.10
CA ALA A 466 -15.56 -39.32 14.54
C ALA A 466 -14.16 -39.12 15.15
N TRP A 467 -13.10 -39.54 14.45
CA TRP A 467 -11.73 -39.36 14.90
C TRP A 467 -11.34 -37.86 14.92
N ALA A 468 -11.70 -37.09 13.89
CA ALA A 468 -11.42 -35.66 13.81
C ALA A 468 -12.15 -34.89 14.92
N ARG A 469 -13.40 -35.27 15.22
CA ARG A 469 -14.18 -34.68 16.32
C ARG A 469 -13.53 -34.87 17.69
N ARG A 470 -12.80 -35.97 17.90
CA ARG A 470 -12.11 -36.29 19.16
C ARG A 470 -10.72 -35.67 19.27
N ALA A 471 -10.07 -35.40 18.15
CA ALA A 471 -8.70 -34.89 18.12
C ALA A 471 -8.61 -33.36 18.28
N LEU A 472 -9.67 -32.62 17.93
CA LEU A 472 -9.64 -31.16 17.79
C LEU A 472 -10.55 -30.44 18.78
N VAL A 473 -10.24 -29.17 19.04
CA VAL A 473 -11.09 -28.24 19.79
C VAL A 473 -11.97 -27.48 18.80
N TRP A 474 -13.29 -27.42 19.04
CA TRP A 474 -14.27 -26.85 18.12
C TRP A 474 -14.81 -25.52 18.65
N SER A 475 -14.01 -24.47 18.54
CA SER A 475 -14.35 -23.09 18.92
C SER A 475 -13.73 -22.09 17.95
N GLY A 476 -14.27 -20.87 17.89
CA GLY A 476 -13.75 -19.82 17.00
C GLY A 476 -12.28 -19.48 17.29
N GLU A 477 -11.88 -19.43 18.56
CA GLU A 477 -10.48 -19.19 18.94
C GLU A 477 -9.56 -20.35 18.56
N ALA A 478 -10.03 -21.60 18.64
CA ALA A 478 -9.26 -22.75 18.16
C ALA A 478 -9.03 -22.67 16.65
N TYR A 479 -10.07 -22.36 15.87
CA TYR A 479 -9.94 -22.22 14.41
C TYR A 479 -8.98 -21.09 14.04
N LEU A 480 -9.08 -19.92 14.71
CA LEU A 480 -8.12 -18.83 14.56
C LEU A 480 -6.70 -19.31 14.83
N SER A 481 -6.47 -20.05 15.92
CA SER A 481 -5.14 -20.57 16.26
C SER A 481 -4.58 -21.51 15.18
N TYR A 482 -5.40 -22.37 14.57
CA TYR A 482 -4.96 -23.24 13.49
C TYR A 482 -4.51 -22.44 12.26
N SER A 483 -5.27 -21.39 11.90
CA SER A 483 -4.90 -20.48 10.82
C SER A 483 -3.61 -19.70 11.14
N LEU A 484 -3.43 -19.21 12.37
CA LEU A 484 -2.20 -18.53 12.78
C LEU A 484 -0.97 -19.47 12.64
N GLY A 485 -1.13 -20.74 13.01
CA GLY A 485 -0.07 -21.74 12.86
C GLY A 485 0.30 -21.98 11.39
N ALA A 486 -0.69 -22.04 10.50
CA ALA A 486 -0.46 -22.16 9.06
C ALA A 486 0.22 -20.90 8.47
N LEU A 487 -0.26 -19.69 8.82
CA LEU A 487 0.34 -18.43 8.36
C LEU A 487 1.80 -18.26 8.84
N ALA A 488 2.13 -18.76 10.03
CA ALA A 488 3.51 -18.76 10.52
C ALA A 488 4.43 -19.55 9.58
N VAL A 489 4.03 -20.78 9.24
CA VAL A 489 4.78 -21.63 8.30
C VAL A 489 4.85 -20.98 6.91
N PHE A 490 3.77 -20.38 6.42
CA PHE A 490 3.79 -19.64 5.15
C PHE A 490 4.78 -18.48 5.16
N GLY A 491 4.87 -17.73 6.26
CA GLY A 491 5.84 -16.65 6.43
C GLY A 491 7.29 -17.14 6.36
N PHE A 492 7.61 -18.26 7.03
CA PHE A 492 8.95 -18.86 6.96
C PHE A 492 9.29 -19.41 5.57
N ILE A 493 8.32 -20.05 4.90
CA ILE A 493 8.50 -20.52 3.53
C ILE A 493 8.76 -19.34 2.59
N ALA A 494 7.95 -18.27 2.67
CA ALA A 494 8.12 -17.06 1.86
C ALA A 494 9.48 -16.39 2.09
N CYS A 495 9.95 -16.34 3.34
CA CYS A 495 11.29 -15.86 3.69
C CYS A 495 12.39 -16.63 2.94
N CYS A 496 12.31 -17.97 2.92
CA CYS A 496 13.29 -18.78 2.19
C CYS A 496 13.16 -18.65 0.66
N PHE A 497 11.94 -18.58 0.13
CA PHE A 497 11.70 -18.43 -1.30
C PHE A 497 12.34 -17.16 -1.86
N VAL A 498 12.06 -15.99 -1.27
CA VAL A 498 12.61 -14.72 -1.77
C VAL A 498 14.13 -14.62 -1.59
N TRP A 499 14.68 -15.32 -0.60
CA TRP A 499 16.10 -15.31 -0.31
C TRP A 499 16.93 -16.17 -1.27
N PHE A 500 16.40 -17.31 -1.71
CA PHE A 500 17.15 -18.30 -2.50
C PHE A 500 16.67 -18.49 -3.93
N ASN A 501 15.36 -18.41 -4.20
CA ASN A 501 14.83 -18.70 -5.52
C ASN A 501 15.00 -17.48 -6.45
N ASN A 502 15.49 -17.71 -7.65
CA ASN A 502 15.69 -16.71 -8.70
C ASN A 502 14.77 -16.93 -9.93
N THR A 503 13.97 -18.01 -9.96
CA THR A 503 12.97 -18.26 -11.01
C THR A 503 11.68 -17.48 -10.77
N ALA A 504 11.04 -17.71 -9.62
CA ALA A 504 9.83 -17.00 -9.20
C ALA A 504 10.13 -15.57 -8.69
N TYR A 505 11.38 -15.31 -8.31
CA TYR A 505 11.89 -13.97 -7.97
C TYR A 505 13.09 -13.63 -8.85
N PRO A 506 12.88 -13.25 -10.12
CA PRO A 506 13.96 -12.92 -11.05
C PRO A 506 14.90 -11.85 -10.50
N SER A 507 16.21 -12.09 -10.59
CA SER A 507 17.22 -11.18 -10.05
C SER A 507 17.28 -9.85 -10.80
N GLU A 508 16.74 -9.79 -12.02
CA GLU A 508 16.51 -8.57 -12.79
C GLU A 508 15.54 -7.59 -12.10
N PHE A 509 14.62 -8.09 -11.27
CA PHE A 509 13.66 -7.26 -10.54
C PHE A 509 13.99 -7.11 -9.06
N TYR A 510 14.55 -8.17 -8.44
CA TYR A 510 14.75 -8.24 -7.01
C TYR A 510 16.21 -8.07 -6.58
N GLY A 511 17.14 -7.91 -7.53
CA GLY A 511 18.59 -7.96 -7.30
C GLY A 511 19.09 -9.39 -7.09
N PRO A 512 20.42 -9.61 -7.01
CA PRO A 512 20.98 -10.93 -6.82
C PRO A 512 20.64 -11.51 -5.44
N THR A 513 20.53 -12.83 -5.36
CA THR A 513 20.54 -13.54 -4.08
C THR A 513 21.93 -13.45 -3.42
N GLY A 514 22.01 -13.76 -2.12
CA GLY A 514 23.31 -13.81 -1.42
C GLY A 514 24.31 -14.77 -2.09
N PRO A 515 23.91 -16.03 -2.38
CA PRO A 515 24.75 -16.96 -3.13
C PRO A 515 25.14 -16.46 -4.53
N GLU A 516 24.21 -15.86 -5.29
CA GLU A 516 24.52 -15.30 -6.62
C GLU A 516 25.56 -14.20 -6.56
N ALA A 517 25.43 -13.24 -5.64
CA ALA A 517 26.39 -12.15 -5.46
C ALA A 517 27.79 -12.67 -5.08
N SER A 518 27.85 -13.68 -4.20
CA SER A 518 29.10 -14.31 -3.80
C SER A 518 29.78 -15.05 -4.96
N GLN A 519 29.03 -15.81 -5.77
CA GLN A 519 29.57 -16.47 -6.97
C GLN A 519 29.99 -15.45 -8.04
N ALA A 520 29.22 -14.37 -8.18
CA ALA A 520 29.52 -13.28 -9.10
C ALA A 520 30.84 -12.58 -8.76
N GLN A 521 31.13 -12.37 -7.47
CA GLN A 521 32.41 -11.84 -7.02
C GLN A 521 33.56 -12.76 -7.44
N ALA A 522 33.47 -14.07 -7.15
CA ALA A 522 34.51 -15.03 -7.53
C ALA A 522 34.72 -15.07 -9.05
N PHE A 523 33.63 -15.05 -9.82
CA PHE A 523 33.70 -15.04 -11.28
C PHE A 523 34.38 -13.78 -11.81
N THR A 524 34.01 -12.59 -11.35
CA THR A 524 34.60 -11.32 -11.80
C THR A 524 36.13 -11.30 -11.59
N PHE A 525 36.61 -11.76 -10.43
CA PHE A 525 38.05 -11.81 -10.14
C PHE A 525 38.75 -12.88 -10.99
N LEU A 526 38.13 -14.04 -11.21
CA LEU A 526 38.65 -15.09 -12.09
C LEU A 526 38.84 -14.57 -13.53
N VAL A 527 37.84 -13.88 -14.09
CA VAL A 527 37.92 -13.33 -15.46
C VAL A 527 39.03 -12.28 -15.55
N ARG A 528 39.08 -11.36 -14.59
CA ARG A 528 40.12 -10.33 -14.54
C ARG A 528 41.51 -10.94 -14.50
N ASP A 529 41.76 -11.89 -13.60
CA ASP A 529 43.09 -12.47 -13.40
C ASP A 529 43.52 -13.31 -14.61
N GLN A 530 42.58 -14.02 -15.23
CA GLN A 530 42.82 -14.73 -16.47
C GLN A 530 43.19 -13.78 -17.62
N ARG A 531 42.54 -12.61 -17.74
CA ARG A 531 42.88 -11.57 -18.72
C ARG A 531 44.25 -10.94 -18.45
N LEU A 532 44.67 -10.87 -17.19
CA LEU A 532 46.01 -10.46 -16.80
C LEU A 532 47.08 -11.55 -17.04
N GLY A 533 46.69 -12.70 -17.58
CA GLY A 533 47.59 -13.79 -17.96
C GLY A 533 47.77 -14.88 -16.89
N ALA A 534 47.01 -14.84 -15.79
CA ALA A 534 47.06 -15.90 -14.78
C ALA A 534 46.39 -17.19 -15.29
N ASN A 535 47.03 -18.34 -15.07
CA ASN A 535 46.43 -19.63 -15.37
C ASN A 535 45.54 -20.07 -14.20
N VAL A 536 44.28 -19.62 -14.20
CA VAL A 536 43.31 -19.83 -13.11
C VAL A 536 43.03 -21.30 -12.78
N GLY A 537 43.26 -22.23 -13.71
CA GLY A 537 43.12 -23.66 -13.48
C GLY A 537 44.25 -24.30 -12.67
N SER A 538 45.40 -23.62 -12.52
CA SER A 538 46.56 -24.09 -11.75
C SER A 538 47.03 -23.07 -10.71
N ALA A 539 46.26 -22.00 -10.47
CA ALA A 539 46.56 -21.00 -9.47
C ALA A 539 46.22 -21.55 -8.08
N GLN A 540 47.21 -22.09 -7.38
CA GLN A 540 47.02 -22.66 -6.06
C GLN A 540 46.84 -21.55 -5.01
N GLY A 541 45.71 -21.58 -4.30
CA GLY A 541 45.46 -20.65 -3.19
C GLY A 541 46.32 -20.96 -1.96
N PRO A 542 46.40 -20.04 -0.98
CA PRO A 542 47.23 -20.21 0.24
C PRO A 542 46.89 -21.45 1.08
N THR A 543 45.70 -22.03 0.94
CA THR A 543 45.23 -23.22 1.66
C THR A 543 45.42 -24.53 0.90
N GLY A 544 45.98 -24.48 -0.32
CA GLY A 544 46.35 -25.67 -1.09
C GLY A 544 45.20 -26.45 -1.75
N LEU A 545 43.97 -25.90 -1.81
CA LEU A 545 42.85 -26.51 -2.55
C LEU A 545 43.00 -26.32 -4.07
N GLU A 546 42.78 -27.39 -4.85
CA GLU A 546 42.89 -27.36 -6.31
C GLU A 546 41.64 -26.75 -7.01
N PRO A 547 41.78 -25.95 -8.08
CA PRO A 547 40.64 -25.34 -8.79
C PRO A 547 39.93 -26.28 -9.81
N LEU A 548 38.72 -26.72 -9.43
CA LEU A 548 37.46 -27.01 -10.20
C LEU A 548 37.55 -27.65 -11.61
N ARG A 549 37.19 -28.95 -11.81
CA ARG A 549 35.87 -29.64 -11.95
C ARG A 549 35.08 -29.37 -13.26
N GLY A 550 35.06 -30.32 -14.22
CA GLY A 550 34.08 -30.42 -15.34
C GLY A 550 33.54 -31.86 -15.50
N PRO A 551 32.45 -32.14 -16.26
CA PRO A 551 31.19 -32.84 -15.84
C PRO A 551 30.85 -32.96 -14.34
N ASN A 552 31.88 -32.89 -13.54
CA ASN A 552 31.98 -32.58 -12.15
C ASN A 552 31.79 -31.08 -11.80
N GLY A 553 31.53 -30.13 -12.73
CA GLY A 553 31.37 -28.68 -12.43
C GLY A 553 31.75 -27.69 -13.57
N LEU A 554 32.35 -26.53 -13.24
CA LEU A 554 32.85 -25.48 -14.18
C LEU A 554 33.89 -25.96 -15.23
N ASP A 555 33.59 -25.76 -16.52
CA ASP A 555 34.49 -26.15 -17.62
C ASP A 555 35.59 -25.11 -17.92
N LEU A 556 36.85 -25.48 -17.68
CA LEU A 556 38.03 -24.65 -17.92
C LEU A 556 38.19 -24.24 -19.39
N SER A 557 37.73 -25.05 -20.34
CA SER A 557 37.83 -24.71 -21.77
C SER A 557 36.90 -23.57 -22.16
N ARG A 558 35.68 -23.57 -21.61
CA ARG A 558 34.70 -22.49 -21.78
C ARG A 558 35.12 -21.22 -21.06
N LEU A 559 35.63 -21.33 -19.83
CA LEU A 559 36.20 -20.19 -19.10
C LEU A 559 37.33 -19.50 -19.89
N LYS A 560 38.08 -20.25 -20.71
CA LYS A 560 39.16 -19.70 -21.53
C LYS A 560 38.71 -18.95 -22.78
N LYS A 561 37.58 -19.32 -23.38
CA LYS A 561 37.25 -18.90 -24.76
C LYS A 561 35.86 -18.31 -24.94
N ASP A 562 34.93 -18.62 -24.05
CA ASP A 562 33.49 -18.42 -24.32
C ASP A 562 32.82 -17.43 -23.36
N ILE A 563 33.58 -16.78 -22.47
CA ILE A 563 33.07 -15.72 -21.59
C ILE A 563 32.61 -14.55 -22.45
N GLN A 564 31.35 -14.14 -22.27
CA GLN A 564 30.75 -13.04 -22.99
C GLN A 564 30.80 -11.74 -22.17
N PRO A 565 30.95 -10.57 -22.81
CA PRO A 565 30.96 -9.28 -22.11
C PRO A 565 29.69 -9.00 -21.28
N TRP A 566 28.53 -9.53 -21.68
CA TRP A 566 27.30 -9.37 -20.90
C TRP A 566 27.32 -10.17 -19.59
N GLN A 567 28.03 -11.31 -19.55
CA GLN A 567 28.20 -12.12 -18.33
C GLN A 567 29.11 -11.40 -17.34
N GLU A 568 30.17 -10.75 -17.83
CA GLU A 568 31.07 -9.92 -17.01
C GLU A 568 30.34 -8.71 -16.43
N ARG A 569 29.53 -8.03 -17.23
CA ARG A 569 28.70 -6.91 -16.73
C ARG A 569 27.73 -7.39 -15.66
N ARG A 570 27.05 -8.51 -15.91
CA ARG A 570 26.09 -9.08 -14.95
C ARG A 570 26.75 -9.51 -13.65
N SER A 571 27.95 -10.12 -13.72
CA SER A 571 28.67 -10.53 -12.51
C SER A 571 29.22 -9.34 -11.73
N ALA A 572 29.69 -8.30 -12.40
CA ALA A 572 30.12 -7.06 -11.76
C ALA A 572 28.93 -6.34 -11.08
N GLU A 573 27.78 -6.29 -11.75
CA GLU A 573 26.54 -5.77 -11.17
C GLU A 573 26.11 -6.59 -9.94
N TYR A 574 26.07 -7.92 -10.05
CA TYR A 574 25.61 -8.75 -8.95
C TYR A 574 26.55 -8.74 -7.74
N MET A 575 27.87 -8.68 -7.94
CA MET A 575 28.80 -8.61 -6.82
C MET A 575 28.70 -7.28 -6.07
N THR A 576 28.45 -6.17 -6.78
CA THR A 576 28.35 -4.82 -6.19
C THR A 576 26.99 -4.57 -5.55
N HIS A 577 25.96 -5.34 -5.92
CA HIS A 577 24.61 -5.27 -5.37
C HIS A 577 24.29 -6.45 -4.44
N ALA A 578 25.30 -7.01 -3.79
CA ALA A 578 25.12 -8.06 -2.79
C ALA A 578 24.09 -7.63 -1.72
N PRO A 579 23.22 -8.52 -1.22
CA PRO A 579 22.11 -8.17 -0.33
C PRO A 579 22.55 -7.86 1.12
N LEU A 580 23.55 -6.99 1.28
CA LEU A 580 24.08 -6.50 2.55
C LEU A 580 23.88 -4.98 2.64
N GLY A 581 23.43 -4.54 3.81
CA GLY A 581 23.31 -3.12 4.14
C GLY A 581 22.79 -2.94 5.56
N SER A 582 22.96 -1.74 6.09
CA SER A 582 22.51 -1.36 7.43
C SER A 582 21.02 -1.00 7.47
N LEU A 583 20.45 -0.92 8.68
CA LEU A 583 19.05 -0.55 8.86
C LEU A 583 18.72 0.87 8.37
N ASN A 584 19.67 1.80 8.51
CA ASN A 584 19.56 3.16 7.94
C ASN A 584 19.94 3.21 6.46
N SER A 585 19.99 2.05 5.81
CA SER A 585 20.17 1.86 4.38
C SER A 585 21.56 2.16 3.80
N VAL A 586 22.61 2.06 4.61
CA VAL A 586 23.99 2.13 4.10
C VAL A 586 24.34 0.77 3.49
N GLY A 587 24.53 0.74 2.18
CA GLY A 587 24.86 -0.46 1.42
C GLY A 587 26.30 -0.92 1.65
N GLY A 588 26.51 -2.24 1.61
CA GLY A 588 27.82 -2.85 1.82
C GLY A 588 27.96 -3.52 3.17
N VAL A 589 29.20 -3.77 3.58
CA VAL A 589 29.53 -4.46 4.83
C VAL A 589 29.29 -3.57 6.04
N ALA A 590 29.21 -4.15 7.25
CA ALA A 590 28.95 -3.39 8.47
C ALA A 590 30.01 -2.33 8.82
N THR A 591 31.22 -2.44 8.26
CA THR A 591 32.32 -1.49 8.42
C THR A 591 32.41 -0.48 7.27
N GLU A 592 31.46 -0.52 6.33
CA GLU A 592 31.44 0.38 5.18
C GLU A 592 31.14 1.80 5.64
N ILE A 593 31.80 2.78 5.02
CA ILE A 593 31.49 4.18 5.27
C ILE A 593 30.13 4.54 4.67
N ASN A 594 29.50 5.60 5.16
CA ASN A 594 28.27 6.12 4.57
C ASN A 594 28.54 6.67 3.16
N ALA A 595 28.37 5.83 2.14
CA ALA A 595 28.62 6.18 0.74
C ALA A 595 27.48 5.73 -0.18
N VAL A 596 27.07 4.47 -0.08
CA VAL A 596 26.05 3.85 -0.95
C VAL A 596 24.75 3.71 -0.14
N ASN A 597 23.61 4.09 -0.69
CA ASN A 597 22.31 4.01 -0.01
C ASN A 597 21.49 2.85 -0.59
N TYR A 598 21.78 1.63 -0.15
CA TYR A 598 21.25 0.41 -0.73
C TYR A 598 20.92 -0.62 0.35
N VAL A 599 19.74 -1.21 0.25
CA VAL A 599 19.41 -2.50 0.88
C VAL A 599 18.59 -3.29 -0.13
N SER A 600 18.95 -4.54 -0.37
CA SER A 600 18.26 -5.39 -1.33
C SER A 600 16.78 -5.58 -0.96
N PRO A 601 15.85 -5.54 -1.93
CA PRO A 601 14.46 -5.96 -1.73
C PRO A 601 14.34 -7.36 -1.12
N ARG A 602 15.28 -8.28 -1.44
CA ARG A 602 15.31 -9.62 -0.84
C ARG A 602 15.52 -9.56 0.67
N SER A 603 16.42 -8.69 1.14
CA SER A 603 16.66 -8.48 2.58
C SER A 603 15.43 -7.91 3.28
N TRP A 604 14.76 -6.91 2.69
CA TRP A 604 13.51 -6.36 3.23
C TRP A 604 12.39 -7.39 3.30
N LEU A 605 12.16 -8.12 2.21
CA LEU A 605 11.08 -9.12 2.13
C LEU A 605 11.37 -10.31 3.07
N ALA A 606 12.59 -10.84 3.08
CA ALA A 606 12.94 -11.96 3.95
C ALA A 606 12.81 -11.58 5.43
N THR A 607 13.40 -10.45 5.85
CA THR A 607 13.35 -10.01 7.26
C THR A 607 11.93 -9.72 7.72
N SER A 608 11.13 -9.02 6.92
CA SER A 608 9.73 -8.73 7.27
C SER A 608 8.88 -10.00 7.39
N HIS A 609 8.97 -10.93 6.43
CA HIS A 609 8.19 -12.17 6.47
C HIS A 609 8.66 -13.11 7.58
N PHE A 610 9.94 -13.12 7.93
CA PHE A 610 10.45 -13.86 9.08
C PHE A 610 9.85 -13.33 10.39
N VAL A 611 9.88 -12.00 10.60
CA VAL A 611 9.32 -11.37 11.81
C VAL A 611 7.81 -11.61 11.91
N LEU A 612 7.09 -11.45 10.79
CA LEU A 612 5.65 -11.77 10.74
C LEU A 612 5.41 -13.24 11.09
N GLY A 613 6.11 -14.18 10.42
CA GLY A 613 6.00 -15.62 10.67
C GLY A 613 6.24 -15.98 12.13
N PHE A 614 7.24 -15.37 12.76
CA PHE A 614 7.50 -15.52 14.19
C PHE A 614 6.35 -15.05 15.07
N PHE A 615 5.81 -13.84 14.85
CA PHE A 615 4.69 -13.34 15.65
C PHE A 615 3.39 -14.13 15.40
N PHE A 616 3.15 -14.61 14.17
CA PHE A 616 2.06 -15.55 13.89
C PHE A 616 2.22 -16.85 14.67
N PHE A 617 3.45 -17.38 14.80
CA PHE A 617 3.72 -18.57 15.61
C PHE A 617 3.47 -18.33 17.10
N VAL A 618 3.91 -17.18 17.64
CA VAL A 618 3.61 -16.79 19.03
C VAL A 618 2.10 -16.67 19.25
N GLY A 619 1.39 -16.03 18.32
CA GLY A 619 -0.07 -15.92 18.34
C GLY A 619 -0.76 -17.29 18.29
N HIS A 620 -0.23 -18.23 17.50
CA HIS A 620 -0.69 -19.61 17.47
C HIS A 620 -0.57 -20.26 18.86
N LEU A 621 0.60 -20.21 19.49
CA LEU A 621 0.82 -20.79 20.82
C LEU A 621 -0.13 -20.19 21.86
N TRP A 622 -0.26 -18.87 21.86
CA TRP A 622 -1.15 -18.14 22.77
C TRP A 622 -2.61 -18.59 22.62
N HIS A 623 -3.17 -18.48 21.41
CA HIS A 623 -4.58 -18.77 21.17
C HIS A 623 -4.89 -20.27 21.24
N ALA A 624 -3.99 -21.16 20.81
CA ALA A 624 -4.19 -22.60 20.94
C ALA A 624 -4.20 -23.04 22.41
N GLY A 625 -3.29 -22.50 23.22
CA GLY A 625 -3.25 -22.73 24.67
C GLY A 625 -4.51 -22.22 25.36
N ARG A 626 -4.90 -20.96 25.08
CA ARG A 626 -6.11 -20.36 25.64
C ARG A 626 -7.39 -21.06 25.21
N ALA A 627 -7.52 -21.43 23.93
CA ALA A 627 -8.69 -22.16 23.43
C ALA A 627 -8.84 -23.53 24.11
N ARG A 628 -7.73 -24.22 24.39
CA ARG A 628 -7.74 -25.49 25.14
C ARG A 628 -8.15 -25.28 26.60
N ALA A 629 -7.57 -24.28 27.28
CA ALA A 629 -7.93 -23.95 28.66
C ALA A 629 -9.41 -23.53 28.78
N ALA A 630 -9.91 -22.72 27.85
CA ALA A 630 -11.30 -22.27 27.82
C ALA A 630 -12.28 -23.40 27.51
N ALA A 631 -11.92 -24.33 26.61
CA ALA A 631 -12.72 -25.52 26.36
C ALA A 631 -12.77 -26.46 27.57
N ALA A 632 -11.74 -26.46 28.41
CA ALA A 632 -11.67 -27.24 29.64
C ALA A 632 -12.19 -26.49 30.89
N GLY A 633 -12.46 -25.18 30.79
CA GLY A 633 -13.15 -24.38 31.80
C GLY A 633 -12.28 -23.80 32.92
N PHE A 634 -10.97 -23.64 32.71
CA PHE A 634 -10.04 -23.09 33.71
C PHE A 634 -9.20 -21.90 33.20
N GLU A 635 -9.60 -21.27 32.11
CA GLU A 635 -8.88 -20.14 31.51
C GLU A 635 -8.84 -18.88 32.39
N LYS A 636 -9.73 -18.79 33.39
CA LYS A 636 -9.86 -17.66 34.33
C LYS A 636 -9.05 -17.83 35.62
N GLY A 637 -8.39 -18.97 35.80
CA GLY A 637 -7.64 -19.30 37.01
C GLY A 637 -8.08 -20.63 37.61
N ILE A 638 -7.38 -21.02 38.68
CA ILE A 638 -7.63 -22.25 39.43
C ILE A 638 -8.81 -22.03 40.38
N ASP A 639 -9.76 -22.97 40.40
CA ASP A 639 -10.82 -23.00 41.40
C ASP A 639 -10.22 -23.28 42.77
N ARG A 640 -10.43 -22.36 43.72
CA ARG A 640 -9.88 -22.46 45.08
C ARG A 640 -10.45 -23.65 45.85
N ASP A 641 -11.66 -24.07 45.52
CA ASP A 641 -12.32 -25.19 46.21
C ASP A 641 -11.92 -26.54 45.60
N PHE A 642 -11.41 -26.55 44.36
CA PHE A 642 -11.08 -27.75 43.60
C PHE A 642 -9.72 -27.63 42.87
N GLU A 643 -8.65 -27.35 43.62
CA GLU A 643 -7.29 -27.33 43.07
C GLU A 643 -6.83 -28.75 42.69
N PRO A 644 -6.59 -29.07 41.39
CA PRO A 644 -6.30 -30.44 40.97
C PRO A 644 -5.03 -31.02 41.59
N VAL A 645 -4.04 -30.18 41.87
CA VAL A 645 -2.74 -30.58 42.43
C VAL A 645 -2.91 -31.14 43.85
N LEU A 646 -3.87 -30.64 44.64
CA LEU A 646 -4.16 -31.16 45.98
C LEU A 646 -4.78 -32.57 45.97
N SER A 647 -5.34 -32.99 44.83
CA SER A 647 -5.89 -34.34 44.64
C SER A 647 -4.87 -35.33 44.07
N MET A 648 -3.65 -34.88 43.71
CA MET A 648 -2.59 -35.74 43.21
C MET A 648 -1.80 -36.36 44.36
N THR A 649 -1.28 -37.58 44.15
CA THR A 649 -0.34 -38.19 45.11
C THR A 649 0.93 -37.34 45.19
N PRO A 650 1.43 -37.01 46.40
CA PRO A 650 2.73 -36.37 46.56
C PRO A 650 3.83 -37.15 45.85
N LEU A 651 4.80 -36.43 45.28
CA LEU A 651 5.91 -37.05 44.54
C LEU A 651 6.99 -37.68 45.44
N ASN A 652 6.89 -37.49 46.76
CA ASN A 652 7.87 -37.94 47.76
C ASN A 652 7.30 -39.00 48.70
#